data_AF-A0AB37T738-F1
#
_entry.id   AF-A0AB37T738-F1
#
_cell.length_a   1.000
_cell.length_b   1.000
_cell.length_c   1.000
_cell.angle_alpha   90.00
_cell.angle_beta   90.00
_cell.angle_gamma   90.00
#
_symmetry.space_group_name_H-M   'P 1'
#
loop_
_entity.id
_entity.type
_entity.pdbx_description
1 polymer ?
#
loop_
_entity_poly.entity_id
_entity_poly.type
_entity_poly.pdbx_seq_one_letter_code
_entity_poly.pdbx_strand_id
1 'polypeptide(L)'
;MVSRHYLRHSPYGRIALVSEGENSLSRFSLVRCGVRGIAALSIAATLAGGVAAAPAQATEPTPSSAASTQAVPESTTDEKAAAARELNLLLTPEMAVMSDKNFVITLWQKAREGSQVKSAALKAFTDTTDENACYTFIKTGIFEAVRLDQIELAKKAERDRQRLAAAAEIGWVTVPQAQLDGSLENFVFKLWEMSEEGSDVKKGAAAVLKTGSTDDQRQEFVVTGIYTASAADKKRKIEEAERLEREHLERQANRTAKERAWAAATKSTATEELKNLPDHEFIYEVIKRAIGPKVKAAAQVAYDSRDAAAWKAFIFTGVHEAHQADIKEQERLDAIEAERQIRVILDRAERDGYQPNLVAAARAALAGTTAQRNEFLLTGQHAAAKLDLIKPADKRVVELQGIQSGRCLSVAGLWDTPGRGALAAGASGELWDCARSPKQVWELQATGGSQYRLQNLASKMCLDISGDNVIQNPCNDHPNQRWEFLENADGTFQLKNVGSGRFATAADSGTGNATLIVQYTNTNSIDQRWRLIDPTHVSWTVEMRLGTIQIKGVHSGRCVQVAGVWGTPNQGANADLAGTELWDCAGGVKQVWELVPLGDKKYGLKNKNSGKCLDVRYGEVANGTPLIQFGCHYGGAQQWVFVQGDNNTLGLASALTGKFADVTGWQTGNGAGISQYDGTGSANQRWTIIQMTTA
;
A
#
# COMPACT_ATOMS: atom_id res chain seq x y z
N MET A 1 -4.34 16.71 -43.89
CA MET A 1 -4.39 18.02 -43.20
C MET A 1 -5.28 17.88 -41.97
N VAL A 2 -4.95 18.60 -40.88
CA VAL A 2 -5.51 18.55 -39.50
C VAL A 2 -4.91 17.39 -38.66
N SER A 3 -3.84 17.53 -37.85
CA SER A 3 -3.49 18.33 -36.64
C SER A 3 -4.19 17.96 -35.32
N ARG A 4 -3.42 17.35 -34.39
CA ARG A 4 -3.17 17.74 -32.97
C ARG A 4 -2.32 16.63 -32.29
N HIS A 5 -1.02 16.87 -32.06
CA HIS A 5 -0.38 17.42 -30.84
C HIS A 5 -0.18 16.41 -29.69
N TYR A 6 1.04 15.87 -29.61
CA TYR A 6 1.64 15.29 -28.40
C TYR A 6 2.50 16.37 -27.72
N LEU A 7 2.27 16.59 -26.43
CA LEU A 7 3.11 17.42 -25.56
C LEU A 7 4.09 16.52 -24.77
N ARG A 8 5.38 16.83 -24.88
CA ARG A 8 6.46 16.43 -23.95
C ARG A 8 6.73 17.61 -23.02
N HIS A 9 6.92 17.36 -21.73
CA HIS A 9 7.92 18.05 -20.91
C HIS A 9 8.45 17.14 -19.78
N SER A 10 9.76 17.26 -19.56
CA SER A 10 10.69 16.58 -18.64
C SER A 10 10.76 17.36 -17.28
N PRO A 11 11.77 17.32 -16.37
CA PRO A 11 12.99 16.47 -16.18
C PRO A 11 13.44 16.20 -14.69
N TYR A 12 14.60 15.51 -14.53
CA TYR A 12 15.55 15.39 -13.37
C TYR A 12 15.06 14.70 -12.07
N GLY A 13 15.78 13.83 -11.34
CA GLY A 13 17.17 13.36 -11.34
C GLY A 13 17.63 13.17 -9.88
N ARG A 14 18.24 12.03 -9.48
CA ARG A 14 19.31 11.92 -8.45
C ARG A 14 19.73 10.48 -8.13
N ILE A 15 21.03 10.37 -7.84
CA ILE A 15 21.86 9.23 -7.43
C ILE A 15 21.97 9.21 -5.89
N ALA A 16 21.97 8.02 -5.25
CA ALA A 16 22.66 7.67 -3.98
C ALA A 16 22.46 6.15 -3.74
N LEU A 17 23.49 5.28 -3.80
CA LEU A 17 24.48 4.89 -2.77
C LEU A 17 23.92 4.25 -1.47
N VAL A 18 24.04 2.91 -1.41
CA VAL A 18 24.61 2.03 -0.35
C VAL A 18 24.41 2.41 1.13
N SER A 19 23.85 1.50 1.95
CA SER A 19 24.58 0.77 3.02
C SER A 19 23.73 -0.29 3.75
N GLU A 20 24.37 -1.44 3.99
CA GLU A 20 24.01 -2.48 4.95
C GLU A 20 24.14 -2.00 6.41
N GLY A 21 23.54 -2.72 7.37
CA GLY A 21 23.83 -2.56 8.79
C GLY A 21 22.86 -3.29 9.72
N GLU A 22 23.31 -4.44 10.23
CA GLU A 22 22.65 -5.33 11.20
C GLU A 22 22.57 -4.79 12.65
N ASN A 23 21.78 -5.52 13.48
CA ASN A 23 21.95 -5.75 14.94
C ASN A 23 21.75 -4.56 15.91
N SER A 24 21.43 -4.72 17.19
CA SER A 24 20.76 -5.74 17.99
C SER A 24 20.44 -5.08 19.35
N LEU A 25 19.39 -5.56 20.01
CA LEU A 25 19.17 -5.71 21.46
C LEU A 25 20.04 -4.89 22.46
N SER A 26 19.39 -4.23 23.43
CA SER A 26 19.57 -4.53 24.86
C SER A 26 18.70 -3.68 25.81
N ARG A 27 18.30 -4.33 26.92
CA ARG A 27 17.52 -3.85 28.07
C ARG A 27 18.40 -3.06 29.07
N PHE A 28 17.79 -2.29 29.96
CA PHE A 28 18.02 -2.12 31.43
C PHE A 28 17.47 -0.73 31.86
N SER A 29 16.33 -0.64 32.56
CA SER A 29 16.10 -0.71 34.03
C SER A 29 16.42 0.58 34.82
N LEU A 30 15.35 1.13 35.43
CA LEU A 30 15.18 1.91 36.67
C LEU A 30 16.42 2.38 37.48
N VAL A 31 16.36 3.63 38.00
CA VAL A 31 16.18 3.97 39.44
C VAL A 31 16.26 5.49 39.69
N ARG A 32 15.50 5.92 40.71
CA ARG A 32 15.30 7.24 41.34
C ARG A 32 16.56 8.05 41.72
N CYS A 33 16.35 9.38 41.83
CA CYS A 33 16.49 10.23 43.04
C CYS A 33 17.34 11.51 42.84
N GLY A 34 16.90 12.65 43.42
CA GLY A 34 17.82 13.70 43.90
C GLY A 34 17.75 15.12 43.29
N VAL A 35 16.81 15.95 43.80
CA VAL A 35 17.00 17.23 44.53
C VAL A 35 18.04 18.31 44.07
N ARG A 36 17.57 19.59 44.12
CA ARG A 36 18.24 20.94 44.18
C ARG A 36 18.83 21.45 42.86
N GLY A 37 18.75 22.72 42.46
CA GLY A 37 18.22 24.01 42.93
C GLY A 37 18.45 25.02 41.76
N ILE A 38 17.79 26.17 41.66
CA ILE A 38 18.28 27.51 42.04
C ILE A 38 17.33 28.54 41.37
N ALA A 39 16.88 29.51 42.20
CA ALA A 39 16.66 30.97 42.04
C ALA A 39 16.61 31.63 40.63
N ALA A 40 16.01 32.79 40.36
CA ALA A 40 15.29 33.89 41.05
C ALA A 40 14.46 34.60 39.95
N LEU A 41 13.40 35.39 40.18
CA LEU A 41 13.41 36.77 40.68
C LEU A 41 11.94 37.25 40.71
N SER A 42 11.53 37.93 41.77
CA SER A 42 10.29 38.71 41.82
C SER A 42 10.51 39.95 42.70
N ILE A 43 10.09 41.11 42.21
CA ILE A 43 10.10 42.38 42.92
C ILE A 43 8.65 42.83 43.09
N ALA A 44 8.26 43.09 44.34
CA ALA A 44 7.13 43.93 44.71
C ALA A 44 7.50 44.66 46.01
N ALA A 45 7.18 45.94 46.10
CA ALA A 45 7.38 46.74 47.32
C ALA A 45 6.22 47.71 47.53
N THR A 46 5.65 47.69 48.74
CA THR A 46 4.90 48.80 49.35
C THR A 46 5.09 48.81 50.87
N LEU A 47 5.55 49.97 51.36
CA LEU A 47 5.23 50.76 52.57
C LEU A 47 5.05 50.08 53.96
N ALA A 48 5.78 50.58 54.97
CA ALA A 48 5.29 51.60 55.95
C ALA A 48 6.21 51.76 57.20
N GLY A 49 6.27 52.99 57.75
CA GLY A 49 6.30 53.24 59.20
C GLY A 49 7.62 53.73 59.85
N GLY A 50 7.58 54.92 60.48
CA GLY A 50 8.58 55.36 61.46
C GLY A 50 8.38 56.81 61.93
N VAL A 51 8.15 57.00 63.23
CA VAL A 51 7.95 58.28 63.94
C VAL A 51 9.21 58.62 64.76
N ALA A 52 9.60 59.90 64.87
CA ALA A 52 10.43 60.41 65.98
C ALA A 52 10.38 61.95 66.09
N ALA A 53 10.61 62.45 67.31
CA ALA A 53 10.29 63.77 67.85
C ALA A 53 11.41 64.85 67.74
N ALA A 54 11.03 66.07 68.13
CA ALA A 54 11.74 67.36 68.14
C ALA A 54 13.02 67.45 69.01
N PRO A 55 13.79 68.56 68.91
CA PRO A 55 13.72 69.69 69.89
C PRO A 55 13.94 71.06 69.18
N ALA A 56 14.07 72.27 69.75
CA ALA A 56 13.64 73.02 70.94
C ALA A 56 14.08 74.50 70.74
N GLN A 57 13.67 75.42 71.63
CA GLN A 57 14.19 76.79 71.91
C GLN A 57 13.68 77.94 71.01
N ALA A 58 13.36 79.16 71.48
CA ALA A 58 13.39 79.77 72.82
C ALA A 58 12.44 81.00 72.89
N THR A 59 12.24 81.45 74.13
CA THR A 59 11.34 82.43 74.76
C THR A 59 11.53 83.92 74.44
N GLU A 60 10.39 84.65 74.42
CA GLU A 60 10.04 86.01 74.97
C GLU A 60 10.98 87.24 74.79
N PRO A 61 10.56 88.53 74.95
CA PRO A 61 9.29 89.09 75.46
C PRO A 61 8.67 90.25 74.61
N THR A 62 7.52 90.75 75.05
CA THR A 62 6.84 92.00 74.62
C THR A 62 7.69 93.26 74.87
N PRO A 63 7.53 94.29 74.03
CA PRO A 63 7.17 95.59 74.59
C PRO A 63 6.13 96.36 73.76
N SER A 64 5.38 97.20 74.50
CA SER A 64 4.53 98.27 74.00
C SER A 64 5.36 99.37 73.30
N SER A 65 4.95 99.83 72.12
CA SER A 65 5.06 101.25 71.77
C SER A 65 4.17 101.65 70.59
N ALA A 66 3.34 102.66 70.85
CA ALA A 66 3.03 103.82 70.02
C ALA A 66 2.86 103.67 68.49
N ALA A 67 1.69 104.13 68.05
CA ALA A 67 1.32 104.41 66.68
C ALA A 67 2.36 105.23 65.89
N SER A 68 2.60 104.80 64.65
CA SER A 68 2.91 105.69 63.53
C SER A 68 2.25 105.13 62.27
N THR A 69 1.49 105.97 61.57
CA THR A 69 0.79 105.65 60.32
C THR A 69 1.81 105.44 59.20
N GLN A 70 2.10 104.19 58.83
CA GLN A 70 2.86 103.81 57.63
C GLN A 70 1.89 103.48 56.49
N ALA A 71 2.17 103.98 55.28
CA ALA A 71 1.37 103.72 54.07
C ALA A 71 1.47 102.23 53.65
N VAL A 72 0.35 101.68 53.17
CA VAL A 72 0.23 100.30 52.65
C VAL A 72 1.34 100.01 51.61
N PRO A 73 2.13 98.92 51.76
CA PRO A 73 3.16 98.57 50.78
C PRO A 73 2.51 98.05 49.49
N GLU A 74 2.91 98.61 48.35
CA GLU A 74 2.51 98.15 47.02
C GLU A 74 3.47 97.07 46.50
N SER A 75 2.94 96.04 45.84
CA SER A 75 3.77 94.96 45.28
C SER A 75 4.64 95.44 44.12
N THR A 76 5.83 94.85 44.03
CA THR A 76 6.82 95.22 43.02
C THR A 76 6.41 94.77 41.62
N THR A 77 7.00 95.38 40.58
CA THR A 77 6.74 94.99 39.19
C THR A 77 7.05 93.51 38.93
N ASP A 78 8.08 92.95 39.56
CA ASP A 78 8.43 91.53 39.42
C ASP A 78 7.40 90.60 40.08
N GLU A 79 6.84 90.98 41.23
CA GLU A 79 5.76 90.24 41.90
C GLU A 79 4.46 90.28 41.08
N LYS A 80 4.10 91.44 40.49
CA LYS A 80 2.99 91.55 39.54
C LYS A 80 3.23 90.72 38.27
N ALA A 81 4.46 90.69 37.76
CA ALA A 81 4.83 89.88 36.61
C ALA A 81 4.69 88.38 36.90
N ALA A 82 5.10 87.93 38.10
CA ALA A 82 4.95 86.54 38.51
C ALA A 82 3.47 86.13 38.65
N ALA A 83 2.64 86.96 39.28
CA ALA A 83 1.21 86.71 39.41
C ALA A 83 0.48 86.70 38.04
N ALA A 84 0.86 87.57 37.10
CA ALA A 84 0.29 87.59 35.75
C ALA A 84 0.63 86.31 34.97
N ARG A 85 1.85 85.76 35.12
CA ARG A 85 2.28 84.54 34.41
C ARG A 85 1.48 83.30 34.78
N GLU A 86 0.98 83.21 36.01
CA GLU A 86 0.15 82.09 36.45
C GLU A 86 -1.19 81.98 35.70
N LEU A 87 -1.70 83.11 35.21
CA LEU A 87 -2.88 83.18 34.34
C LEU A 87 -2.50 83.25 32.85
N ASN A 88 -1.23 83.02 32.53
CA ASN A 88 -0.65 83.15 31.19
C ASN A 88 -0.89 84.55 30.58
N LEU A 89 -0.82 85.60 31.41
CA LEU A 89 -0.98 87.00 31.01
C LEU A 89 0.39 87.68 30.86
N LEU A 90 0.53 88.48 29.81
CA LEU A 90 1.68 89.38 29.64
C LEU A 90 1.45 90.65 30.47
N LEU A 91 2.41 91.00 31.33
CA LEU A 91 2.33 92.23 32.13
C LEU A 91 2.55 93.45 31.22
N THR A 92 1.53 94.29 31.03
CA THR A 92 1.68 95.55 30.28
C THR A 92 2.36 96.63 31.14
N PRO A 93 3.00 97.65 30.53
CA PRO A 93 3.57 98.78 31.27
C PRO A 93 2.55 99.48 32.18
N GLU A 94 1.26 99.53 31.80
CA GLU A 94 0.20 100.07 32.65
C GLU A 94 -0.12 99.15 33.84
N MET A 95 -0.13 97.84 33.63
CA MET A 95 -0.31 96.83 34.70
C MET A 95 0.86 96.79 35.68
N ALA A 96 2.06 97.18 35.23
CA ALA A 96 3.25 97.23 36.07
C ALA A 96 3.23 98.37 37.11
N VAL A 97 2.51 99.45 36.84
CA VAL A 97 2.48 100.67 37.67
C VAL A 97 1.13 100.94 38.36
N MET A 98 0.08 100.16 38.03
CA MET A 98 -1.22 100.28 38.70
C MET A 98 -1.15 99.79 40.15
N SER A 99 -2.04 100.30 41.00
CA SER A 99 -2.15 99.83 42.38
C SER A 99 -2.54 98.35 42.44
N ASP A 100 -2.13 97.66 43.51
CA ASP A 100 -2.41 96.24 43.75
C ASP A 100 -3.91 95.95 43.64
N LYS A 101 -4.75 96.86 44.13
CA LYS A 101 -6.21 96.75 44.04
C LYS A 101 -6.71 96.70 42.59
N ASN A 102 -6.20 97.57 41.72
CA ASN A 102 -6.56 97.59 40.29
C ASN A 102 -5.96 96.38 39.55
N PHE A 103 -4.78 95.95 39.97
CA PHE A 103 -4.11 94.78 39.41
C PHE A 103 -4.88 93.48 39.73
N VAL A 104 -5.33 93.29 40.97
CA VAL A 104 -6.14 92.13 41.38
C VAL A 104 -7.48 92.08 40.64
N ILE A 105 -8.15 93.22 40.40
CA ILE A 105 -9.36 93.27 39.56
C ILE A 105 -9.05 92.79 38.14
N THR A 106 -7.91 93.21 37.58
CA THR A 106 -7.49 92.81 36.24
C THR A 106 -7.27 91.29 36.17
N LEU A 107 -6.62 90.69 37.17
CA LEU A 107 -6.44 89.24 37.27
C LEU A 107 -7.78 88.51 37.44
N TRP A 108 -8.70 89.05 38.25
CA TRP A 108 -10.05 88.51 38.44
C TRP A 108 -10.87 88.44 37.15
N GLN A 109 -10.83 89.51 36.34
CA GLN A 109 -11.54 89.57 35.05
C GLN A 109 -11.00 88.55 34.04
N LYS A 110 -9.71 88.22 34.13
CA LYS A 110 -9.03 87.29 33.21
C LYS A 110 -9.06 85.84 33.68
N ALA A 111 -9.30 85.59 34.96
CA ALA A 111 -9.43 84.25 35.50
C ALA A 111 -10.66 83.51 34.94
N ARG A 112 -10.53 82.19 34.74
CA ARG A 112 -11.62 81.32 34.26
C ARG A 112 -12.83 81.40 35.20
N GLU A 113 -14.03 81.42 34.64
CA GLU A 113 -15.25 81.33 35.45
C GLU A 113 -15.25 80.09 36.36
N GLY A 114 -15.71 80.26 37.60
CA GLY A 114 -15.76 79.21 38.62
C GLY A 114 -14.40 78.73 39.16
N SER A 115 -13.29 79.38 38.79
CA SER A 115 -11.96 79.03 39.30
C SER A 115 -11.71 79.51 40.74
N GLN A 116 -10.87 78.80 41.47
CA GLN A 116 -10.38 79.20 42.79
C GLN A 116 -9.61 80.52 42.69
N VAL A 117 -8.86 80.75 41.61
CA VAL A 117 -8.18 82.03 41.36
C VAL A 117 -9.17 83.19 41.26
N LYS A 118 -10.27 83.01 40.53
CA LYS A 118 -11.32 84.04 40.42
C LYS A 118 -12.01 84.28 41.76
N SER A 119 -12.25 83.23 42.54
CA SER A 119 -12.88 83.35 43.86
C SER A 119 -11.96 84.05 44.87
N ALA A 120 -10.68 83.68 44.88
CA ALA A 120 -9.66 84.25 45.76
C ALA A 120 -9.32 85.71 45.40
N ALA A 121 -9.25 86.06 44.11
CA ALA A 121 -9.06 87.43 43.66
C ALA A 121 -10.25 88.34 44.05
N LEU A 122 -11.48 87.83 43.92
CA LEU A 122 -12.68 88.56 44.36
C LEU A 122 -12.64 88.80 45.86
N LYS A 123 -12.36 87.76 46.64
CA LYS A 123 -12.26 87.83 48.11
C LYS A 123 -11.23 88.88 48.52
N ALA A 124 -10.03 88.83 47.97
CA ALA A 124 -8.95 89.78 48.26
C ALA A 124 -9.30 91.23 47.89
N PHE A 125 -10.07 91.43 46.81
CA PHE A 125 -10.51 92.76 46.39
C PHE A 125 -11.63 93.33 47.29
N THR A 126 -12.54 92.48 47.76
CA THR A 126 -13.69 92.88 48.58
C THR A 126 -13.42 92.91 50.08
N ASP A 127 -12.25 92.43 50.51
CA ASP A 127 -11.87 92.46 51.91
C ASP A 127 -11.66 93.91 52.36
N THR A 128 -12.53 94.37 53.27
CA THR A 128 -12.48 95.72 53.85
C THR A 128 -11.84 95.73 55.24
N THR A 129 -11.44 94.55 55.73
CA THR A 129 -10.90 94.35 57.08
C THR A 129 -9.38 94.20 57.10
N ASP A 130 -8.79 93.77 55.97
CA ASP A 130 -7.34 93.71 55.76
C ASP A 130 -6.91 94.64 54.61
N GLU A 131 -6.29 95.78 54.94
CA GLU A 131 -5.79 96.75 53.96
C GLU A 131 -4.68 96.17 53.04
N ASN A 132 -4.07 95.04 53.41
CA ASN A 132 -3.02 94.35 52.64
C ASN A 132 -3.55 93.13 51.86
N ALA A 133 -4.86 92.89 51.79
CA ALA A 133 -5.42 91.67 51.20
C ALA A 133 -5.05 91.50 49.71
N CYS A 134 -5.10 92.58 48.91
CA CYS A 134 -4.71 92.55 47.50
C CYS A 134 -3.19 92.32 47.32
N TYR A 135 -2.36 92.98 48.12
CA TYR A 135 -0.91 92.78 48.14
C TYR A 135 -0.55 91.31 48.48
N THR A 136 -1.19 90.74 49.50
CA THR A 136 -0.98 89.35 49.93
C THR A 136 -1.45 88.36 48.87
N PHE A 137 -2.58 88.65 48.19
CA PHE A 137 -3.06 87.83 47.10
C PHE A 137 -2.09 87.78 45.92
N ILE A 138 -1.51 88.92 45.51
CA ILE A 138 -0.51 88.96 44.42
C ILE A 138 0.74 88.16 44.80
N LYS A 139 1.19 88.27 46.05
CA LYS A 139 2.45 87.66 46.49
C LYS A 139 2.36 86.16 46.73
N THR A 140 1.25 85.67 47.28
CA THR A 140 1.12 84.25 47.67
C THR A 140 -0.26 83.65 47.34
N GLY A 141 -1.34 84.44 47.44
CA GLY A 141 -2.70 83.93 47.27
C GLY A 141 -3.04 83.40 45.88
N ILE A 142 -2.55 84.04 44.81
CA ILE A 142 -2.78 83.58 43.44
C ILE A 142 -2.15 82.21 43.16
N PHE A 143 -0.93 81.98 43.65
CA PHE A 143 -0.22 80.71 43.44
C PHE A 143 -0.92 79.53 44.14
N GLU A 144 -1.41 79.73 45.37
CA GLU A 144 -2.18 78.70 46.07
C GLU A 144 -3.55 78.46 45.40
N ALA A 145 -4.21 79.52 44.92
CA ALA A 145 -5.47 79.39 44.21
C ALA A 145 -5.32 78.64 42.86
N VAL A 146 -4.26 78.91 42.10
CA VAL A 146 -3.92 78.18 40.86
C VAL A 146 -3.65 76.70 41.17
N ARG A 147 -2.91 76.42 42.24
CA ARG A 147 -2.64 75.05 42.69
C ARG A 147 -3.94 74.30 43.04
N LEU A 148 -4.89 74.95 43.73
CA LEU A 148 -6.19 74.36 44.03
C LEU A 148 -7.02 74.12 42.76
N ASP A 149 -7.00 75.04 41.79
CA ASP A 149 -7.63 74.84 40.48
C ASP A 149 -7.03 73.64 39.71
N GLN A 150 -5.70 73.49 39.73
CA GLN A 150 -5.02 72.34 39.11
C GLN A 150 -5.42 71.02 39.79
N ILE A 151 -5.53 71.00 41.12
CA ILE A 151 -6.00 69.83 41.88
C ILE A 151 -7.45 69.50 41.53
N GLU A 152 -8.33 70.50 41.40
CA GLU A 152 -9.74 70.28 41.05
C GLU A 152 -9.91 69.78 39.61
N LEU A 153 -9.13 70.33 38.67
CA LEU A 153 -9.07 69.84 37.29
C LEU A 153 -8.54 68.41 37.20
N ALA A 154 -7.49 68.08 37.96
CA ALA A 154 -6.96 66.72 38.03
C ALA A 154 -7.99 65.74 38.60
N LYS A 155 -8.70 66.13 39.67
CA LYS A 155 -9.80 65.34 40.25
C LYS A 155 -10.95 65.15 39.26
N LYS A 156 -11.32 66.18 38.50
CA LYS A 156 -12.34 66.07 37.44
C LYS A 156 -11.88 65.12 36.34
N ALA A 157 -10.67 65.31 35.82
CA ALA A 157 -10.12 64.47 34.76
C ALA A 157 -10.04 62.99 35.17
N GLU A 158 -9.70 62.71 36.43
CA GLU A 158 -9.67 61.34 36.95
C GLU A 158 -11.09 60.73 37.09
N ARG A 159 -12.08 61.50 37.58
CA ARG A 159 -13.48 61.04 37.60
C ARG A 159 -14.00 60.75 36.19
N ASP A 160 -13.76 61.66 35.24
CA ASP A 160 -14.18 61.50 33.85
C ASP A 160 -13.52 60.27 33.23
N ARG A 161 -12.23 60.04 33.50
CA ARG A 161 -11.51 58.84 33.08
C ARG A 161 -12.14 57.56 33.64
N GLN A 162 -12.44 57.52 34.93
CA GLN A 162 -13.06 56.36 35.58
C GLN A 162 -14.46 56.07 35.03
N ARG A 163 -15.26 57.11 34.83
CA ARG A 163 -16.60 57.02 34.22
C ARG A 163 -16.52 56.52 32.78
N LEU A 164 -15.63 57.08 31.97
CA LEU A 164 -15.41 56.61 30.59
C LEU A 164 -14.96 55.15 30.54
N ALA A 165 -14.06 54.73 31.43
CA ALA A 165 -13.60 53.35 31.50
C ALA A 165 -14.73 52.38 31.91
N ALA A 166 -15.56 52.77 32.89
CA ALA A 166 -16.74 52.01 33.29
C ALA A 166 -17.80 51.90 32.18
N ALA A 167 -18.03 52.98 31.43
CA ALA A 167 -18.92 52.99 30.27
C ALA A 167 -18.41 52.10 29.14
N ALA A 168 -17.10 52.13 28.87
CA ALA A 168 -16.47 51.28 27.86
C ALA A 168 -16.64 49.79 28.17
N GLU A 169 -16.64 49.40 29.45
CA GLU A 169 -16.78 48.00 29.87
C GLU A 169 -18.11 47.36 29.44
N ILE A 170 -19.19 48.16 29.37
CA ILE A 170 -20.51 47.72 28.88
C ILE A 170 -20.73 48.05 27.40
N GLY A 171 -19.69 48.49 26.67
CA GLY A 171 -19.81 48.86 25.27
C GLY A 171 -20.52 50.18 25.02
N TRP A 172 -20.62 51.07 26.01
CA TRP A 172 -21.15 52.42 25.82
C TRP A 172 -20.06 53.34 25.25
N VAL A 173 -19.94 53.32 23.91
CA VAL A 173 -18.82 53.95 23.18
C VAL A 173 -18.84 55.49 23.19
N THR A 174 -20.02 56.11 23.20
CA THR A 174 -20.17 57.57 23.13
C THR A 174 -20.87 58.11 24.37
N VAL A 175 -20.09 58.57 25.35
CA VAL A 175 -20.59 59.19 26.58
C VAL A 175 -20.65 60.71 26.40
N PRO A 176 -21.84 61.34 26.43
CA PRO A 176 -21.95 62.80 26.33
C PRO A 176 -21.29 63.50 27.52
N GLN A 177 -20.67 64.66 27.29
CA GLN A 177 -20.02 65.43 28.37
C GLN A 177 -20.99 65.78 29.51
N ALA A 178 -22.27 65.98 29.21
CA ALA A 178 -23.31 66.21 30.22
C ALA A 178 -23.50 65.04 31.21
N GLN A 179 -23.21 63.80 30.79
CA GLN A 179 -23.25 62.62 31.66
C GLN A 179 -21.98 62.49 32.52
N LEU A 180 -20.85 62.99 32.01
CA LEU A 180 -19.60 63.06 32.77
C LEU A 180 -19.64 64.19 33.81
N ASP A 181 -20.24 65.32 33.47
CA ASP A 181 -20.40 66.47 34.38
C ASP A 181 -21.56 66.31 35.38
N GLY A 182 -22.45 65.33 35.17
CA GLY A 182 -23.64 65.09 36.01
C GLY A 182 -23.36 64.36 37.34
N SER A 183 -24.43 64.15 38.12
CA SER A 183 -24.35 63.39 39.38
C SER A 183 -23.90 61.94 39.12
N LEU A 184 -23.18 61.37 40.09
CA LEU A 184 -22.72 59.98 39.98
C LEU A 184 -23.91 59.01 39.91
N GLU A 185 -25.00 59.32 40.60
CA GLU A 185 -26.26 58.57 40.52
C GLU A 185 -26.84 58.54 39.11
N ASN A 186 -26.92 59.68 38.42
CA ASN A 186 -27.41 59.73 37.03
C ASN A 186 -26.51 58.93 36.08
N PHE A 187 -25.19 59.01 36.28
CA PHE A 187 -24.24 58.26 35.49
C PHE A 187 -24.41 56.74 35.69
N VAL A 188 -24.52 56.28 36.94
CA VAL A 188 -24.75 54.86 37.26
C VAL A 188 -26.12 54.38 36.79
N PHE A 189 -27.14 55.25 36.83
CA PHE A 189 -28.46 54.95 36.24
C PHE A 189 -28.36 54.71 34.74
N LYS A 190 -27.56 55.50 34.01
CA LYS A 190 -27.31 55.26 32.59
C LYS A 190 -26.51 53.99 32.32
N LEU A 191 -25.55 53.65 33.17
CA LEU A 191 -24.88 52.33 33.09
C LEU A 191 -25.87 51.18 33.27
N TRP A 192 -26.79 51.30 34.24
CA TRP A 192 -27.84 50.30 34.46
C TRP A 192 -28.77 50.15 33.25
N GLU A 193 -29.27 51.25 32.69
CA GLU A 193 -30.17 51.27 31.54
C GLU A 193 -29.54 50.61 30.31
N MET A 194 -28.26 50.89 30.07
CA MET A 194 -27.52 50.40 28.91
C MET A 194 -27.01 48.96 29.06
N SER A 195 -27.05 48.40 30.27
CA SER A 195 -26.58 47.04 30.53
C SER A 195 -27.58 45.99 30.06
N GLU A 196 -27.05 44.87 29.56
CA GLU A 196 -27.84 43.72 29.08
C GLU A 196 -28.76 43.17 30.18
N GLU A 197 -29.97 42.80 29.80
CA GLU A 197 -30.98 42.28 30.72
C GLU A 197 -30.48 40.98 31.40
N GLY A 198 -30.64 40.87 32.72
CA GLY A 198 -30.18 39.72 33.49
C GLY A 198 -28.67 39.67 33.81
N SER A 199 -27.86 40.58 33.25
CA SER A 199 -26.41 40.67 33.53
C SER A 199 -26.12 41.03 35.00
N ASP A 200 -24.98 40.57 35.51
CA ASP A 200 -24.54 40.94 36.86
C ASP A 200 -24.11 42.41 36.92
N VAL A 201 -23.66 42.99 35.81
CA VAL A 201 -23.40 44.44 35.74
C VAL A 201 -24.69 45.24 35.98
N LYS A 202 -25.81 44.84 35.37
CA LYS A 202 -27.12 45.46 35.60
C LYS A 202 -27.59 45.26 37.03
N LYS A 203 -27.39 44.07 37.62
CA LYS A 203 -27.72 43.82 39.04
C LYS A 203 -26.87 44.67 39.99
N GLY A 204 -25.57 44.78 39.71
CA GLY A 204 -24.62 45.59 40.49
C GLY A 204 -24.96 47.07 40.44
N ALA A 205 -25.28 47.61 39.25
CA ALA A 205 -25.72 48.99 39.10
C ALA A 205 -27.05 49.25 39.81
N ALA A 206 -28.01 48.33 39.71
CA ALA A 206 -29.29 48.42 40.45
C ALA A 206 -29.10 48.42 41.97
N ALA A 207 -28.10 47.69 42.49
CA ALA A 207 -27.83 47.60 43.92
C ALA A 207 -27.40 48.95 44.52
N VAL A 208 -26.64 49.76 43.78
CA VAL A 208 -26.14 51.08 44.22
C VAL A 208 -27.04 52.26 43.82
N LEU A 209 -28.17 51.97 43.16
CA LEU A 209 -29.25 52.93 42.85
C LEU A 209 -30.43 52.83 43.82
N LYS A 210 -30.34 51.97 44.85
CA LYS A 210 -31.38 51.85 45.88
C LYS A 210 -31.41 53.11 46.75
N THR A 211 -32.61 53.44 47.23
CA THR A 211 -32.85 54.56 48.15
C THR A 211 -31.97 54.41 49.41
N GLY A 212 -31.13 55.42 49.68
CA GLY A 212 -30.18 55.41 50.80
C GLY A 212 -28.73 55.01 50.45
N SER A 213 -28.44 54.67 49.18
CA SER A 213 -27.06 54.39 48.75
C SER A 213 -26.21 55.66 48.72
N THR A 214 -24.96 55.58 49.15
CA THR A 214 -24.02 56.72 49.18
C THR A 214 -23.25 56.87 47.87
N ASP A 215 -22.69 58.06 47.64
CA ASP A 215 -21.82 58.29 46.49
C ASP A 215 -20.53 57.47 46.54
N ASP A 216 -20.03 57.14 47.73
CA ASP A 216 -18.88 56.23 47.88
C ASP A 216 -19.20 54.83 47.37
N GLN A 217 -20.40 54.31 47.66
CA GLN A 217 -20.84 53.00 47.15
C GLN A 217 -21.02 52.99 45.63
N ARG A 218 -21.57 54.09 45.08
CA ARG A 218 -21.66 54.27 43.62
C ARG A 218 -20.27 54.38 42.98
N GLN A 219 -19.34 55.05 43.65
CA GLN A 219 -17.97 55.23 43.16
C GLN A 219 -17.19 53.91 43.19
N GLU A 220 -17.34 53.11 44.25
CA GLU A 220 -16.77 51.77 44.35
C GLU A 220 -17.30 50.84 43.25
N PHE A 221 -18.59 50.94 42.92
CA PHE A 221 -19.16 50.21 41.79
C PHE A 221 -18.53 50.64 40.46
N VAL A 222 -18.41 51.94 40.18
CA VAL A 222 -17.82 52.46 38.93
C VAL A 222 -16.34 52.09 38.79
N VAL A 223 -15.58 52.10 39.88
CA VAL A 223 -14.13 51.84 39.84
C VAL A 223 -13.79 50.36 39.86
N THR A 224 -14.57 49.54 40.56
CA THR A 224 -14.23 48.12 40.80
C THR A 224 -15.40 47.19 40.51
N GLY A 225 -16.60 47.50 41.04
CA GLY A 225 -17.75 46.60 40.98
C GLY A 225 -18.25 46.27 39.57
N ILE A 226 -18.15 47.20 38.63
CA ILE A 226 -18.55 47.00 37.24
C ILE A 226 -17.64 45.99 36.53
N TYR A 227 -16.32 46.04 36.80
CA TYR A 227 -15.35 45.14 36.19
C TYR A 227 -15.46 43.72 36.73
N THR A 228 -15.70 43.56 38.03
CA THR A 228 -15.90 42.23 38.63
C THR A 228 -17.19 41.58 38.12
N ALA A 229 -18.26 42.35 38.02
CA ALA A 229 -19.54 41.88 37.47
C ALA A 229 -19.43 41.52 35.97
N SER A 230 -18.80 42.38 35.16
CA SER A 230 -18.57 42.10 33.73
C SER A 230 -17.67 40.89 33.51
N ALA A 231 -16.63 40.70 34.32
CA ALA A 231 -15.78 39.52 34.25
C ALA A 231 -16.57 38.22 34.53
N ALA A 232 -17.51 38.24 35.47
CA ALA A 232 -18.39 37.09 35.76
C ALA A 232 -19.37 36.81 34.61
N ASP A 233 -19.98 37.85 34.03
CA ASP A 233 -20.85 37.73 32.85
C ASP A 233 -20.09 37.14 31.65
N LYS A 234 -18.90 37.67 31.34
CA LYS A 234 -18.01 37.16 30.27
C LYS A 234 -17.66 35.69 30.50
N LYS A 235 -17.30 35.30 31.73
CA LYS A 235 -16.96 33.92 32.08
C LYS A 235 -18.10 32.95 31.80
N ARG A 236 -19.33 33.25 32.24
CA ARG A 236 -20.49 32.37 32.00
C ARG A 236 -20.79 32.21 30.50
N LYS A 237 -20.71 33.29 29.73
CA LYS A 237 -20.91 33.25 28.27
C LYS A 237 -19.87 32.35 27.60
N ILE A 238 -18.61 32.42 28.04
CA ILE A 238 -17.54 31.53 27.55
C ILE A 238 -17.85 30.08 27.92
N GLU A 239 -18.15 29.79 29.19
CA GLU A 239 -18.44 28.42 29.65
C GLU A 239 -19.65 27.80 28.94
N GLU A 240 -20.70 28.59 28.67
CA GLU A 240 -21.87 28.15 27.91
C GLU A 240 -21.55 27.90 26.43
N ALA A 241 -20.79 28.81 25.79
CA ALA A 241 -20.35 28.63 24.42
C ALA A 241 -19.49 27.37 24.26
N GLU A 242 -18.54 27.15 25.17
CA GLU A 242 -17.71 25.94 25.18
C GLU A 242 -18.53 24.66 25.41
N ARG A 243 -19.57 24.71 26.26
CA ARG A 243 -20.48 23.57 26.45
C ARG A 243 -21.22 23.23 25.15
N LEU A 244 -21.80 24.25 24.50
CA LEU A 244 -22.54 24.08 23.24
C LEU A 244 -21.61 23.58 22.12
N GLU A 245 -20.37 24.06 22.07
CA GLU A 245 -19.36 23.60 21.13
C GLU A 245 -18.98 22.13 21.39
N ARG A 246 -18.75 21.73 22.64
CA ARG A 246 -18.50 20.32 23.00
C ARG A 246 -19.66 19.40 22.59
N GLU A 247 -20.90 19.80 22.86
CA GLU A 247 -22.08 19.04 22.44
C GLU A 247 -22.20 18.95 20.91
N HIS A 248 -21.91 20.03 20.19
CA HIS A 248 -21.91 20.04 18.73
C HIS A 248 -20.85 19.10 18.16
N LEU A 249 -19.63 19.17 18.69
CA LEU A 249 -18.52 18.29 18.30
C LEU A 249 -18.83 16.82 18.59
N GLU A 250 -19.43 16.51 19.74
CA GLU A 250 -19.83 15.13 20.08
C GLU A 250 -20.92 14.60 19.12
N ARG A 251 -21.96 15.41 18.82
CA ARG A 251 -22.99 15.04 17.84
C ARG A 251 -22.38 14.82 16.45
N GLN A 252 -21.47 15.69 16.02
CA GLN A 252 -20.79 15.56 14.73
C GLN A 252 -19.89 14.31 14.67
N ALA A 253 -19.16 14.02 15.75
CA ALA A 253 -18.35 12.83 15.86
C ALA A 253 -19.21 11.56 15.79
N ASN A 254 -20.34 11.52 16.51
CA ASN A 254 -21.26 10.38 16.47
C ASN A 254 -21.90 10.18 15.07
N ARG A 255 -22.32 11.26 14.41
CA ARG A 255 -22.83 11.20 13.01
C ARG A 255 -21.77 10.64 12.07
N THR A 256 -20.52 11.10 12.19
CA THR A 256 -19.40 10.63 11.37
C THR A 256 -19.09 9.15 11.64
N ALA A 257 -19.12 8.72 12.89
CA ALA A 257 -18.92 7.32 13.26
C ALA A 257 -20.02 6.42 12.68
N LYS A 258 -21.29 6.82 12.78
CA LYS A 258 -22.42 6.12 12.16
C LYS A 258 -22.29 6.00 10.65
N GLU A 259 -21.86 7.06 9.97
CA GLU A 259 -21.63 7.03 8.53
C GLU A 259 -20.58 5.99 8.14
N ARG A 260 -19.43 5.97 8.83
CA ARG A 260 -18.35 5.01 8.60
C ARG A 260 -18.76 3.58 8.94
N ALA A 261 -19.43 3.39 10.07
CA ALA A 261 -19.97 2.11 10.50
C ALA A 261 -20.95 1.54 9.46
N TRP A 262 -21.89 2.36 9.00
CA TRP A 262 -22.87 1.96 7.99
C TRP A 262 -22.20 1.52 6.68
N ALA A 263 -21.23 2.31 6.20
CA ALA A 263 -20.48 2.00 5.00
C ALA A 263 -19.72 0.67 5.12
N ALA A 264 -19.08 0.42 6.26
CA ALA A 264 -18.40 -0.86 6.51
C ALA A 264 -19.37 -2.05 6.57
N ALA A 265 -20.53 -1.89 7.23
CA ALA A 265 -21.49 -2.97 7.39
C ALA A 265 -22.24 -3.33 6.09
N THR A 266 -22.58 -2.32 5.28
CA THR A 266 -23.55 -2.46 4.17
C THR A 266 -22.98 -2.19 2.79
N LYS A 267 -21.75 -1.64 2.68
CA LYS A 267 -21.17 -1.13 1.43
C LYS A 267 -22.03 -0.05 0.73
N SER A 268 -22.82 0.70 1.49
CA SER A 268 -23.67 1.78 0.99
C SER A 268 -23.46 3.07 1.80
N THR A 269 -23.90 4.20 1.25
CA THR A 269 -23.85 5.51 1.93
C THR A 269 -25.01 5.67 2.91
N ALA A 270 -24.72 6.16 4.12
CA ALA A 270 -25.74 6.44 5.12
C ALA A 270 -26.55 7.71 4.76
N THR A 271 -27.88 7.64 4.90
CA THR A 271 -28.75 8.82 4.72
C THR A 271 -28.68 9.77 5.93
N GLU A 272 -29.18 11.00 5.78
CA GLU A 272 -29.20 11.96 6.90
C GLU A 272 -30.09 11.48 8.05
N GLU A 273 -31.20 10.81 7.75
CA GLU A 273 -32.11 10.25 8.75
C GLU A 273 -31.40 9.17 9.58
N LEU A 274 -30.67 8.26 8.93
CA LEU A 274 -29.90 7.20 9.59
C LEU A 274 -28.85 7.78 10.54
N LYS A 275 -28.15 8.86 10.12
CA LYS A 275 -27.13 9.50 10.95
C LYS A 275 -27.70 10.18 12.19
N ASN A 276 -28.98 10.58 12.14
CA ASN A 276 -29.67 11.27 13.23
C ASN A 276 -30.45 10.35 14.17
N LEU A 277 -30.55 9.04 13.88
CA LEU A 277 -31.20 8.08 14.77
C LEU A 277 -30.50 7.96 16.14
N PRO A 278 -31.22 7.58 17.20
CA PRO A 278 -30.61 7.11 18.44
C PRO A 278 -29.63 5.95 18.19
N ASP A 279 -28.57 5.83 18.99
CA ASP A 279 -27.51 4.82 18.78
C ASP A 279 -28.08 3.38 18.74
N HIS A 280 -29.02 3.07 19.62
CA HIS A 280 -29.68 1.76 19.67
C HIS A 280 -30.48 1.44 18.39
N GLU A 281 -31.28 2.39 17.90
CA GLU A 281 -32.04 2.28 16.64
C GLU A 281 -31.12 2.18 15.42
N PHE A 282 -30.01 2.92 15.43
CA PHE A 282 -29.00 2.81 14.38
C PHE A 282 -28.40 1.39 14.33
N ILE A 283 -28.10 0.78 15.48
CA ILE A 283 -27.59 -0.59 15.55
C ILE A 283 -28.63 -1.59 15.02
N TYR A 284 -29.91 -1.38 15.32
CA TYR A 284 -30.99 -2.19 14.78
C TYR A 284 -31.01 -2.16 13.23
N GLU A 285 -30.85 -0.97 12.64
CA GLU A 285 -30.79 -0.83 11.19
C GLU A 285 -29.54 -1.50 10.59
N VAL A 286 -28.41 -1.52 11.32
CA VAL A 286 -27.21 -2.28 10.96
C VAL A 286 -27.48 -3.80 10.97
N ILE A 287 -28.14 -4.35 12.00
CA ILE A 287 -28.49 -5.78 12.07
C ILE A 287 -29.26 -6.22 10.82
N LYS A 288 -30.24 -5.40 10.39
CA LYS A 288 -31.12 -5.71 9.25
C LYS A 288 -30.42 -5.75 7.90
N ARG A 289 -29.38 -4.92 7.71
CA ARG A 289 -28.77 -4.68 6.39
C ARG A 289 -27.29 -5.04 6.28
N ALA A 290 -26.64 -5.38 7.38
CA ALA A 290 -25.26 -5.83 7.34
C ALA A 290 -25.12 -7.03 6.38
N ILE A 291 -24.05 -7.06 5.59
CA ILE A 291 -23.78 -8.14 4.65
C ILE A 291 -23.07 -9.30 5.36
N GLY A 292 -22.08 -8.95 6.19
CA GLY A 292 -21.20 -9.91 6.85
C GLY A 292 -21.83 -10.56 8.11
N PRO A 293 -21.68 -11.88 8.29
CA PRO A 293 -22.26 -12.59 9.43
C PRO A 293 -21.66 -12.18 10.78
N LYS A 294 -20.37 -11.85 10.86
CA LYS A 294 -19.75 -11.40 12.12
C LYS A 294 -20.18 -10.00 12.48
N VAL A 295 -20.36 -9.10 11.50
CA VAL A 295 -20.96 -7.77 11.74
C VAL A 295 -22.37 -7.91 12.30
N LYS A 296 -23.22 -8.80 11.74
CA LYS A 296 -24.56 -9.07 12.29
C LYS A 296 -24.52 -9.58 13.72
N ALA A 297 -23.64 -10.54 14.01
CA ALA A 297 -23.50 -11.09 15.35
C ALA A 297 -23.02 -10.04 16.36
N ALA A 298 -22.01 -9.23 16.01
CA ALA A 298 -21.53 -8.15 16.87
C ALA A 298 -22.59 -7.06 17.08
N ALA A 299 -23.36 -6.73 16.04
CA ALA A 299 -24.46 -5.78 16.14
C ALA A 299 -25.56 -6.28 17.07
N GLN A 300 -25.90 -7.58 17.00
CA GLN A 300 -26.88 -8.21 17.90
C GLN A 300 -26.42 -8.12 19.37
N VAL A 301 -25.16 -8.45 19.65
CA VAL A 301 -24.58 -8.34 21.00
C VAL A 301 -24.64 -6.90 21.53
N ALA A 302 -24.33 -5.92 20.68
CA ALA A 302 -24.41 -4.52 21.06
C ALA A 302 -25.86 -4.06 21.31
N TYR A 303 -26.79 -4.48 20.46
CA TYR A 303 -28.21 -4.15 20.56
C TYR A 303 -28.87 -4.71 21.83
N ASP A 304 -28.47 -5.92 22.24
CA ASP A 304 -28.99 -6.58 23.45
C ASP A 304 -28.39 -6.00 24.75
N SER A 305 -27.34 -5.17 24.65
CA SER A 305 -26.75 -4.49 25.79
C SER A 305 -27.66 -3.38 26.33
N ARG A 306 -27.71 -3.26 27.66
CA ARG A 306 -28.38 -2.14 28.37
C ARG A 306 -27.48 -0.93 28.59
N ASP A 307 -26.22 -1.01 28.19
CA ASP A 307 -25.21 0.03 28.40
C ASP A 307 -25.03 0.90 27.14
N ALA A 308 -25.29 2.20 27.27
CA ALA A 308 -25.10 3.17 26.19
C ALA A 308 -23.62 3.28 25.74
N ALA A 309 -22.66 3.00 26.62
CA ALA A 309 -21.25 2.95 26.25
C ALA A 309 -20.95 1.77 25.32
N ALA A 310 -21.63 0.64 25.48
CA ALA A 310 -21.50 -0.51 24.57
C ALA A 310 -22.01 -0.18 23.16
N TRP A 311 -23.11 0.58 23.04
CA TRP A 311 -23.62 1.03 21.74
C TRP A 311 -22.63 1.94 21.04
N LYS A 312 -22.09 2.95 21.75
CA LYS A 312 -21.05 3.84 21.20
C LYS A 312 -19.79 3.07 20.82
N ALA A 313 -19.31 2.16 21.67
CA ALA A 313 -18.13 1.35 21.37
C ALA A 313 -18.30 0.54 20.07
N PHE A 314 -19.47 -0.09 19.89
CA PHE A 314 -19.79 -0.81 18.67
C PHE A 314 -19.80 0.10 17.43
N ILE A 315 -20.49 1.25 17.49
CA ILE A 315 -20.57 2.20 16.37
C ILE A 315 -19.17 2.74 16.00
N PHE A 316 -18.37 3.11 16.99
CA PHE A 316 -17.07 3.75 16.73
C PHE A 316 -15.99 2.76 16.28
N THR A 317 -16.02 1.52 16.77
CA THR A 317 -14.93 0.56 16.56
C THR A 317 -15.42 -0.85 16.25
N GLY A 318 -16.40 -1.36 16.99
CA GLY A 318 -16.84 -2.76 16.88
C GLY A 318 -17.34 -3.18 15.49
N VAL A 319 -18.03 -2.30 14.75
CA VAL A 319 -18.45 -2.59 13.36
C VAL A 319 -17.24 -2.82 12.45
N HIS A 320 -16.20 -2.00 12.60
CA HIS A 320 -15.00 -2.10 11.77
C HIS A 320 -14.20 -3.37 12.10
N GLU A 321 -14.06 -3.71 13.38
CA GLU A 321 -13.40 -4.94 13.81
C GLU A 321 -14.14 -6.18 13.30
N ALA A 322 -15.46 -6.22 13.44
CA ALA A 322 -16.28 -7.31 12.95
C ALA A 322 -16.23 -7.42 11.42
N HIS A 323 -16.24 -6.29 10.70
CA HIS A 323 -16.11 -6.26 9.25
C HIS A 323 -14.75 -6.79 8.77
N GLN A 324 -13.66 -6.40 9.45
CA GLN A 324 -12.33 -6.95 9.17
C GLN A 324 -12.27 -8.45 9.45
N ALA A 325 -12.97 -8.95 10.47
CA ALA A 325 -13.06 -10.37 10.72
C ALA A 325 -13.87 -11.12 9.65
N ASP A 326 -14.90 -10.51 9.07
CA ASP A 326 -15.64 -11.06 7.92
C ASP A 326 -14.76 -11.12 6.67
N ILE A 327 -13.99 -10.06 6.38
CA ILE A 327 -13.02 -10.04 5.26
C ILE A 327 -12.01 -11.18 5.41
N LYS A 328 -11.40 -11.33 6.59
CA LYS A 328 -10.41 -12.39 6.84
C LYS A 328 -10.98 -13.80 6.65
N GLU A 329 -12.24 -14.01 7.06
CA GLU A 329 -12.89 -15.31 6.86
C GLU A 329 -13.17 -15.56 5.38
N GLN A 330 -13.62 -14.54 4.63
CA GLN A 330 -13.80 -14.66 3.19
C GLN A 330 -12.49 -14.97 2.48
N GLU A 331 -11.41 -14.24 2.80
CA GLU A 331 -10.06 -14.50 2.25
C GLU A 331 -9.58 -15.94 2.56
N ARG A 332 -9.90 -16.47 3.74
CA ARG A 332 -9.62 -17.86 4.11
C ARG A 332 -10.38 -18.85 3.25
N LEU A 333 -11.67 -18.62 3.01
CA LEU A 333 -12.50 -19.47 2.16
C LEU A 333 -12.07 -19.41 0.69
N ASP A 334 -11.77 -18.23 0.18
CA ASP A 334 -11.27 -18.02 -1.18
C ASP A 334 -9.91 -18.73 -1.38
N ALA A 335 -9.04 -18.71 -0.37
CA ALA A 335 -7.76 -19.43 -0.41
C ALA A 335 -7.96 -20.96 -0.49
N ILE A 336 -8.94 -21.51 0.21
CA ILE A 336 -9.28 -22.95 0.17
C ILE A 336 -9.85 -23.33 -1.20
N GLU A 337 -10.77 -22.52 -1.74
CA GLU A 337 -11.35 -22.78 -3.06
C GLU A 337 -10.30 -22.66 -4.17
N ALA A 338 -9.40 -21.67 -4.10
CA ALA A 338 -8.28 -21.55 -5.04
C ALA A 338 -7.38 -22.80 -4.99
N GLU A 339 -7.04 -23.28 -3.79
CA GLU A 339 -6.26 -24.52 -3.65
C GLU A 339 -6.98 -25.73 -4.26
N ARG A 340 -8.29 -25.87 -3.99
CA ARG A 340 -9.11 -26.95 -4.54
C ARG A 340 -9.12 -26.92 -6.07
N GLN A 341 -9.31 -25.75 -6.68
CA GLN A 341 -9.32 -25.59 -8.14
C GLN A 341 -7.98 -25.99 -8.76
N ILE A 342 -6.87 -25.58 -8.15
CA ILE A 342 -5.53 -25.95 -8.62
C ILE A 342 -5.30 -27.45 -8.50
N ARG A 343 -5.76 -28.10 -7.43
CA ARG A 343 -5.68 -29.56 -7.29
C ARG A 343 -6.47 -30.29 -8.38
N VAL A 344 -7.66 -29.81 -8.76
CA VAL A 344 -8.42 -30.38 -9.88
C VAL A 344 -7.66 -30.24 -11.21
N ILE A 345 -7.02 -29.10 -11.46
CA ILE A 345 -6.18 -28.88 -12.65
C ILE A 345 -4.97 -29.81 -12.62
N LEU A 346 -4.28 -29.89 -11.49
CA LEU A 346 -3.13 -30.76 -11.29
C LEU A 346 -3.49 -32.23 -11.55
N ASP A 347 -4.53 -32.73 -10.91
CA ASP A 347 -5.02 -34.10 -11.06
C ASP A 347 -5.37 -34.42 -12.52
N ARG A 348 -5.96 -33.47 -13.25
CA ARG A 348 -6.26 -33.62 -14.68
C ARG A 348 -4.99 -33.68 -15.51
N ALA A 349 -4.04 -32.77 -15.26
CA ALA A 349 -2.77 -32.71 -15.98
C ALA A 349 -1.88 -33.94 -15.71
N GLU A 350 -1.91 -34.46 -14.48
CA GLU A 350 -1.21 -35.69 -14.10
C GLU A 350 -1.84 -36.92 -14.74
N ARG A 351 -3.18 -37.02 -14.79
CA ARG A 351 -3.87 -38.09 -15.52
C ARG A 351 -3.66 -38.04 -17.02
N ASP A 352 -3.53 -36.84 -17.60
CA ASP A 352 -3.18 -36.66 -19.01
C ASP A 352 -1.77 -37.18 -19.31
N GLY A 353 -0.83 -37.00 -18.37
CA GLY A 353 0.54 -37.51 -18.46
C GLY A 353 1.49 -36.70 -19.35
N TYR A 354 0.96 -35.85 -20.23
CA TYR A 354 1.72 -35.10 -21.25
C TYR A 354 1.66 -33.57 -21.06
N GLN A 355 1.38 -33.11 -19.84
CA GLN A 355 1.35 -31.69 -19.47
C GLN A 355 2.36 -31.35 -18.36
N PRO A 356 3.66 -31.63 -18.57
CA PRO A 356 4.67 -31.46 -17.53
C PRO A 356 4.82 -30.02 -17.03
N ASN A 357 4.68 -29.01 -17.91
CA ASN A 357 4.79 -27.61 -17.50
C ASN A 357 3.58 -27.18 -16.66
N LEU A 358 2.37 -27.59 -17.04
CA LEU A 358 1.17 -27.32 -16.24
C LEU A 358 1.23 -27.99 -14.87
N VAL A 359 1.69 -29.25 -14.80
CA VAL A 359 1.90 -29.97 -13.54
C VAL A 359 2.90 -29.22 -12.65
N ALA A 360 4.04 -28.81 -13.21
CA ALA A 360 5.06 -28.07 -12.47
C ALA A 360 4.54 -26.72 -11.95
N ALA A 361 3.83 -25.96 -12.79
CA ALA A 361 3.24 -24.68 -12.44
C ALA A 361 2.15 -24.82 -11.37
N ALA A 362 1.28 -25.81 -11.47
CA ALA A 362 0.24 -26.09 -10.47
C ALA A 362 0.86 -26.46 -9.12
N ARG A 363 1.89 -27.32 -9.09
CA ARG A 363 2.61 -27.69 -7.86
C ARG A 363 3.30 -26.47 -7.23
N ALA A 364 3.94 -25.63 -8.05
CA ALA A 364 4.56 -24.39 -7.58
C ALA A 364 3.52 -23.43 -6.98
N ALA A 365 2.35 -23.30 -7.60
CA ALA A 365 1.25 -22.48 -7.09
C ALA A 365 0.70 -23.02 -5.76
N LEU A 366 0.53 -24.34 -5.62
CA LEU A 366 0.10 -24.97 -4.37
C LEU A 366 1.11 -24.77 -3.23
N ALA A 367 2.41 -24.78 -3.53
CA ALA A 367 3.48 -24.51 -2.57
C ALA A 367 3.63 -23.01 -2.23
N GLY A 368 2.96 -22.13 -2.98
CA GLY A 368 3.08 -20.69 -2.87
C GLY A 368 2.04 -20.00 -1.97
N THR A 369 2.02 -18.67 -2.05
CA THR A 369 1.07 -17.78 -1.39
C THR A 369 -0.29 -17.76 -2.11
N THR A 370 -1.33 -17.21 -1.45
CA THR A 370 -2.66 -17.02 -2.08
C THR A 370 -2.57 -16.17 -3.35
N ALA A 371 -1.70 -15.17 -3.39
CA ALA A 371 -1.49 -14.35 -4.59
C ALA A 371 -0.96 -15.19 -5.77
N GLN A 372 0.01 -16.07 -5.51
CA GLN A 372 0.56 -16.97 -6.54
C GLN A 372 -0.47 -18.01 -7.01
N ARG A 373 -1.32 -18.51 -6.11
CA ARG A 373 -2.45 -19.37 -6.50
C ARG A 373 -3.42 -18.65 -7.44
N ASN A 374 -3.80 -17.42 -7.10
CA ASN A 374 -4.70 -16.61 -7.92
C ASN A 374 -4.06 -16.25 -9.27
N GLU A 375 -2.77 -15.90 -9.30
CA GLU A 375 -2.03 -15.63 -10.53
C GLU A 375 -2.00 -16.85 -11.46
N PHE A 376 -1.75 -18.04 -10.89
CA PHE A 376 -1.82 -19.29 -11.64
C PHE A 376 -3.21 -19.51 -12.25
N LEU A 377 -4.28 -19.35 -11.46
CA LEU A 377 -5.65 -19.54 -11.94
C LEU A 377 -6.04 -18.52 -13.02
N LEU A 378 -5.56 -17.28 -12.95
CA LEU A 378 -5.91 -16.25 -13.92
C LEU A 378 -5.13 -16.37 -15.24
N THR A 379 -3.84 -16.66 -15.17
CA THR A 379 -2.95 -16.58 -16.35
C THR A 379 -1.92 -17.70 -16.40
N GLY A 380 -1.37 -18.11 -15.25
CA GLY A 380 -0.27 -19.07 -15.19
C GLY A 380 -0.63 -20.44 -15.76
N GLN A 381 -1.84 -20.93 -15.53
CA GLN A 381 -2.31 -22.22 -16.07
C GLN A 381 -2.32 -22.22 -17.61
N HIS A 382 -2.72 -21.10 -18.23
CA HIS A 382 -2.79 -20.98 -19.69
C HIS A 382 -1.40 -20.84 -20.30
N ALA A 383 -0.53 -20.05 -19.66
CA ALA A 383 0.86 -19.91 -20.08
C ALA A 383 1.60 -21.25 -20.00
N ALA A 384 1.41 -22.00 -18.90
CA ALA A 384 2.03 -23.31 -18.72
C ALA A 384 1.49 -24.35 -19.71
N ALA A 385 0.16 -24.42 -19.91
CA ALA A 385 -0.44 -25.33 -20.88
C ALA A 385 0.03 -25.05 -22.32
N LYS A 386 0.30 -23.79 -22.67
CA LYS A 386 0.82 -23.42 -24.00
C LYS A 386 2.23 -23.98 -24.24
N LEU A 387 3.06 -24.09 -23.19
CA LEU A 387 4.38 -24.71 -23.28
C LEU A 387 4.31 -26.24 -23.47
N ASP A 388 3.16 -26.85 -23.15
CA ASP A 388 2.91 -28.27 -23.35
C ASP A 388 2.35 -28.59 -24.75
N LEU A 389 2.18 -27.59 -25.61
CA LEU A 389 1.76 -27.78 -27.00
C LEU A 389 2.94 -28.21 -27.88
N ILE A 390 2.91 -29.47 -28.32
CA ILE A 390 3.91 -30.04 -29.21
C ILE A 390 3.61 -29.69 -30.66
N LYS A 391 4.62 -29.17 -31.36
CA LYS A 391 4.56 -28.87 -32.79
C LYS A 391 5.21 -29.98 -33.62
N PRO A 392 4.73 -30.24 -34.86
CA PRO A 392 5.41 -31.17 -35.75
C PRO A 392 6.82 -30.66 -36.07
N ALA A 393 7.80 -31.57 -36.10
CA ALA A 393 9.18 -31.29 -36.45
C ALA A 393 9.79 -32.52 -37.13
N ASP A 394 10.80 -32.33 -37.96
CA ASP A 394 11.48 -33.45 -38.60
C ASP A 394 12.09 -34.38 -37.55
N LYS A 395 11.96 -35.69 -37.79
CA LYS A 395 12.39 -36.78 -36.90
C LYS A 395 11.75 -36.79 -35.52
N ARG A 396 10.70 -36.01 -35.29
CA ARG A 396 9.96 -36.07 -34.02
C ARG A 396 9.14 -37.36 -33.95
N VAL A 397 9.18 -38.01 -32.80
CA VAL A 397 8.35 -39.17 -32.48
C VAL A 397 7.10 -38.69 -31.74
N VAL A 398 5.92 -39.03 -32.26
CA VAL A 398 4.63 -38.57 -31.73
C VAL A 398 3.56 -39.67 -31.70
N GLU A 399 2.54 -39.50 -30.87
CA GLU A 399 1.23 -40.10 -31.02
C GLU A 399 0.23 -39.01 -31.46
N LEU A 400 -0.81 -39.39 -32.21
CA LEU A 400 -1.87 -38.49 -32.64
C LEU A 400 -3.15 -38.80 -31.88
N GLN A 401 -3.55 -37.94 -30.95
CA GLN A 401 -4.77 -38.11 -30.17
C GLN A 401 -5.93 -37.32 -30.78
N GLY A 402 -7.04 -37.98 -31.10
CA GLY A 402 -8.26 -37.32 -31.54
C GLY A 402 -8.86 -36.50 -30.40
N ILE A 403 -9.16 -35.22 -30.64
CA ILE A 403 -9.64 -34.30 -29.60
C ILE A 403 -11.02 -34.71 -29.07
N GLN A 404 -11.91 -35.20 -29.94
CA GLN A 404 -13.25 -35.62 -29.54
C GLN A 404 -13.25 -36.89 -28.68
N SER A 405 -12.42 -37.86 -29.04
CA SER A 405 -12.42 -39.20 -28.44
C SER A 405 -11.47 -39.32 -27.25
N GLY A 406 -10.41 -38.50 -27.21
CA GLY A 406 -9.27 -38.69 -26.29
C GLY A 406 -8.43 -39.94 -26.63
N ARG A 407 -8.67 -40.57 -27.78
CA ARG A 407 -8.02 -41.82 -28.23
C ARG A 407 -6.96 -41.55 -29.29
N CYS A 408 -5.99 -42.45 -29.39
CA CYS A 408 -4.85 -42.30 -30.27
C CYS A 408 -5.05 -43.05 -31.60
N LEU A 409 -4.56 -42.46 -32.68
CA LEU A 409 -4.45 -43.11 -33.98
C LEU A 409 -3.54 -44.34 -33.85
N SER A 410 -4.14 -45.50 -34.06
CA SER A 410 -3.52 -46.82 -34.06
C SER A 410 -3.64 -47.43 -35.45
N VAL A 411 -2.75 -48.36 -35.75
CA VAL A 411 -2.92 -49.29 -36.87
C VAL A 411 -3.74 -50.51 -36.40
N ALA A 412 -4.77 -50.89 -37.16
CA ALA A 412 -5.66 -52.01 -36.86
C ALA A 412 -4.99 -53.39 -37.01
N GLY A 413 -5.51 -54.41 -36.28
CA GLY A 413 -5.11 -55.82 -36.45
C GLY A 413 -3.88 -56.30 -35.66
N LEU A 414 -3.37 -55.49 -34.74
CA LEU A 414 -2.20 -55.79 -33.88
C LEU A 414 -2.64 -56.37 -32.52
N TRP A 415 -2.98 -57.67 -32.47
CA TRP A 415 -3.07 -58.45 -31.22
C TRP A 415 -1.91 -59.47 -31.16
N ASP A 416 -1.04 -59.28 -30.16
CA ASP A 416 -0.10 -60.21 -29.50
C ASP A 416 0.46 -61.45 -30.24
N THR A 417 0.71 -61.38 -31.55
CA THR A 417 1.47 -62.43 -32.24
C THR A 417 2.52 -61.79 -33.16
N PRO A 418 3.82 -61.99 -32.87
CA PRO A 418 4.89 -61.63 -33.80
C PRO A 418 4.69 -62.41 -35.11
N GLY A 419 4.36 -61.70 -36.20
CA GLY A 419 4.68 -62.19 -37.54
C GLY A 419 3.61 -62.25 -38.63
N ARG A 420 2.28 -62.13 -38.42
CA ARG A 420 1.35 -62.26 -39.58
C ARG A 420 0.04 -61.45 -39.67
N GLY A 421 -0.41 -60.67 -38.69
CA GLY A 421 -1.69 -59.93 -38.82
C GLY A 421 -1.59 -58.44 -39.18
N ALA A 422 -0.38 -57.87 -39.04
CA ALA A 422 -0.28 -56.57 -38.36
C ALA A 422 0.84 -55.67 -38.90
N LEU A 423 1.59 -56.21 -39.86
CA LEU A 423 2.66 -55.57 -40.63
C LEU A 423 2.26 -55.49 -42.12
N ALA A 424 0.97 -55.67 -42.43
CA ALA A 424 0.50 -55.77 -43.80
C ALA A 424 0.20 -54.39 -44.38
N ALA A 425 0.68 -54.18 -45.61
CA ALA A 425 0.25 -53.09 -46.46
C ALA A 425 -1.29 -53.10 -46.59
N GLY A 426 -1.92 -51.93 -46.49
CA GLY A 426 -3.37 -51.79 -46.55
C GLY A 426 -4.10 -51.86 -45.20
N ALA A 427 -3.41 -52.10 -44.08
CA ALA A 427 -4.08 -52.10 -42.77
C ALA A 427 -4.61 -50.70 -42.41
N SER A 428 -5.84 -50.62 -41.91
CA SER A 428 -6.52 -49.35 -41.62
C SER A 428 -5.97 -48.65 -40.37
N GLY A 429 -6.05 -47.32 -40.38
CA GLY A 429 -5.97 -46.52 -39.17
C GLY A 429 -7.28 -46.61 -38.38
N GLU A 430 -7.18 -46.68 -37.06
CA GLU A 430 -8.31 -46.73 -36.13
C GLU A 430 -8.02 -45.92 -34.86
N LEU A 431 -9.07 -45.53 -34.14
CA LEU A 431 -8.94 -45.01 -32.78
C LEU A 431 -8.78 -46.17 -31.79
N TRP A 432 -7.85 -46.01 -30.86
CA TRP A 432 -7.71 -46.89 -29.71
C TRP A 432 -7.26 -46.10 -28.48
N ASP A 433 -7.61 -46.58 -27.29
CA ASP A 433 -7.12 -45.99 -26.03
C ASP A 433 -5.59 -45.79 -26.10
N CYS A 434 -5.13 -44.58 -25.78
CA CYS A 434 -3.73 -44.22 -25.87
C CYS A 434 -2.91 -45.08 -24.89
N ALA A 435 -2.00 -45.89 -25.42
CA ALA A 435 -1.23 -46.85 -24.64
C ALA A 435 0.27 -46.76 -24.90
N ARG A 436 0.73 -45.76 -25.68
CA ARG A 436 2.13 -45.65 -26.14
C ARG A 436 2.64 -46.95 -26.76
N SER A 437 1.74 -47.69 -27.41
CA SER A 437 2.11 -48.92 -28.10
C SER A 437 2.91 -48.55 -29.36
N PRO A 438 3.91 -49.34 -29.78
CA PRO A 438 4.61 -49.13 -31.05
C PRO A 438 3.70 -48.93 -32.28
N LYS A 439 2.45 -49.41 -32.22
CA LYS A 439 1.46 -49.24 -33.28
C LYS A 439 0.76 -47.87 -33.31
N GLN A 440 0.85 -47.11 -32.22
CA GLN A 440 0.28 -45.77 -32.06
C GLN A 440 1.33 -44.67 -32.22
N VAL A 441 2.61 -45.05 -32.28
CA VAL A 441 3.74 -44.14 -32.33
C VAL A 441 4.22 -43.96 -33.77
N TRP A 442 4.43 -42.70 -34.15
CA TRP A 442 4.76 -42.27 -35.49
C TRP A 442 6.01 -41.38 -35.48
N GLU A 443 7.02 -41.69 -36.28
CA GLU A 443 8.11 -40.76 -36.58
C GLU A 443 7.68 -39.84 -37.74
N LEU A 444 7.73 -38.54 -37.49
CA LEU A 444 7.50 -37.52 -38.51
C LEU A 444 8.75 -37.34 -39.35
N GLN A 445 8.64 -37.47 -40.66
CA GLN A 445 9.73 -37.28 -41.61
C GLN A 445 9.37 -36.14 -42.54
N ALA A 446 10.09 -35.03 -42.45
CA ALA A 446 9.82 -33.85 -43.26
C ALA A 446 10.09 -34.16 -44.74
N THR A 447 9.14 -33.76 -45.59
CA THR A 447 9.22 -33.95 -47.06
C THR A 447 9.33 -32.63 -47.81
N GLY A 448 9.33 -31.49 -47.10
CA GLY A 448 9.42 -30.12 -47.62
C GLY A 448 8.28 -29.23 -47.11
N GLY A 449 8.58 -27.97 -46.76
CA GLY A 449 7.59 -27.05 -46.20
C GLY A 449 6.96 -27.55 -44.90
N SER A 450 5.63 -27.51 -44.81
CA SER A 450 4.80 -28.02 -43.69
C SER A 450 4.38 -29.49 -43.85
N GLN A 451 4.98 -30.24 -44.78
CA GLN A 451 4.55 -31.59 -45.16
C GLN A 451 5.43 -32.68 -44.55
N TYR A 452 4.78 -33.69 -44.00
CA TYR A 452 5.41 -34.82 -43.33
C TYR A 452 4.90 -36.14 -43.86
N ARG A 453 5.79 -37.13 -43.85
CA ARG A 453 5.42 -38.53 -43.86
C ARG A 453 5.42 -39.04 -42.43
N LEU A 454 4.44 -39.86 -42.08
CA LEU A 454 4.30 -40.41 -40.74
C LEU A 454 4.65 -41.90 -40.81
N GLN A 455 5.82 -42.28 -40.31
CA GLN A 455 6.25 -43.67 -40.30
C GLN A 455 5.89 -44.34 -38.97
N ASN A 456 5.12 -45.42 -39.02
CA ASN A 456 4.74 -46.18 -37.84
C ASN A 456 5.93 -46.92 -37.25
N LEU A 457 6.05 -46.90 -35.92
CA LEU A 457 7.17 -47.52 -35.21
C LEU A 457 7.12 -49.06 -35.28
N ALA A 458 5.95 -49.68 -35.17
CA ALA A 458 5.81 -51.14 -35.22
C ALA A 458 6.05 -51.71 -36.62
N SER A 459 5.39 -51.13 -37.64
CA SER A 459 5.39 -51.71 -38.99
C SER A 459 6.47 -51.17 -39.91
N LYS A 460 7.10 -50.04 -39.55
CA LYS A 460 8.01 -49.27 -40.41
C LYS A 460 7.38 -48.77 -41.71
N MET A 461 6.06 -48.89 -41.85
CA MET A 461 5.28 -48.37 -42.97
C MET A 461 4.76 -46.98 -42.68
N CYS A 462 4.29 -46.30 -43.73
CA CYS A 462 3.88 -44.90 -43.64
C CYS A 462 2.37 -44.75 -43.79
N LEU A 463 1.84 -43.74 -43.10
CA LEU A 463 0.43 -43.36 -43.16
C LEU A 463 0.08 -42.93 -44.58
N ASP A 464 -0.93 -43.58 -45.15
CA ASP A 464 -1.34 -43.51 -46.55
C ASP A 464 -2.87 -43.41 -46.64
N ILE A 465 -3.39 -43.12 -47.83
CA ILE A 465 -4.81 -43.17 -48.16
C ILE A 465 -5.07 -44.15 -49.31
N SER A 466 -6.22 -44.83 -49.25
CA SER A 466 -6.75 -45.63 -50.36
C SER A 466 -8.27 -45.45 -50.45
N GLY A 467 -8.74 -44.77 -51.51
CA GLY A 467 -10.12 -44.29 -51.55
C GLY A 467 -10.36 -43.34 -50.39
N ASP A 468 -11.43 -43.52 -49.61
CA ASP A 468 -11.68 -42.70 -48.41
C ASP A 468 -10.99 -43.22 -47.14
N ASN A 469 -10.35 -44.39 -47.17
CA ASN A 469 -9.74 -44.98 -45.99
C ASN A 469 -8.34 -44.42 -45.75
N VAL A 470 -8.01 -44.13 -44.49
CA VAL A 470 -6.62 -43.91 -44.06
C VAL A 470 -6.05 -45.26 -43.64
N ILE A 471 -4.93 -45.63 -44.24
CA ILE A 471 -4.28 -46.94 -44.11
C ILE A 471 -2.77 -46.76 -43.88
N GLN A 472 -2.03 -47.86 -43.82
CA GLN A 472 -0.57 -47.86 -43.92
C GLN A 472 -0.06 -48.62 -45.15
N ASN A 473 1.06 -48.19 -45.72
CA ASN A 473 1.74 -48.88 -46.83
C ASN A 473 3.27 -48.67 -46.78
N PRO A 474 4.07 -49.45 -47.53
CA PRO A 474 5.49 -49.19 -47.69
C PRO A 474 5.76 -47.72 -48.04
N CYS A 475 6.69 -47.13 -47.30
CA CYS A 475 6.98 -45.70 -47.37
C CYS A 475 7.51 -45.31 -48.77
N ASN A 476 6.92 -44.28 -49.35
CA ASN A 476 7.32 -43.70 -50.64
C ASN A 476 7.05 -42.18 -50.65
N ASP A 477 7.52 -41.48 -51.68
CA ASP A 477 7.40 -40.03 -51.80
C ASP A 477 6.09 -39.54 -52.46
N HIS A 478 5.12 -40.42 -52.68
CA HIS A 478 3.89 -40.05 -53.38
C HIS A 478 3.00 -39.12 -52.52
N PRO A 479 2.21 -38.22 -53.16
CA PRO A 479 1.37 -37.26 -52.45
C PRO A 479 0.35 -37.87 -51.48
N ASN A 480 -0.10 -39.10 -51.72
CA ASN A 480 -1.01 -39.84 -50.83
C ASN A 480 -0.39 -40.24 -49.48
N GLN A 481 0.95 -40.24 -49.35
CA GLN A 481 1.64 -40.47 -48.08
C GLN A 481 2.20 -39.20 -47.44
N ARG A 482 1.91 -38.02 -48.03
CA ARG A 482 2.32 -36.72 -47.48
C ARG A 482 1.15 -36.04 -46.80
N TRP A 483 1.40 -35.53 -45.61
CA TRP A 483 0.40 -34.92 -44.74
C TRP A 483 0.85 -33.54 -44.28
N GLU A 484 -0.04 -32.56 -44.38
CA GLU A 484 0.15 -31.20 -43.90
C GLU A 484 -0.59 -31.02 -42.58
N PHE A 485 0.11 -30.49 -41.57
CA PHE A 485 -0.48 -30.16 -40.27
C PHE A 485 -0.94 -28.69 -40.27
N LEU A 486 -2.25 -28.46 -40.17
CA LEU A 486 -2.83 -27.12 -40.05
C LEU A 486 -3.16 -26.81 -38.59
N GLU A 487 -2.44 -25.85 -37.99
CA GLU A 487 -2.62 -25.45 -36.59
C GLU A 487 -3.89 -24.61 -36.40
N ASN A 488 -4.73 -25.00 -35.44
CA ASN A 488 -5.90 -24.26 -34.97
C ASN A 488 -5.50 -23.25 -33.89
N ALA A 489 -6.38 -22.29 -33.60
CA ALA A 489 -6.14 -21.26 -32.57
C ALA A 489 -5.92 -21.83 -31.14
N ASP A 490 -6.43 -23.02 -30.87
CA ASP A 490 -6.29 -23.73 -29.59
C ASP A 490 -5.02 -24.62 -29.52
N GLY A 491 -4.19 -24.63 -30.58
CA GLY A 491 -2.98 -25.45 -30.66
C GLY A 491 -3.21 -26.90 -31.10
N THR A 492 -4.44 -27.28 -31.40
CA THR A 492 -4.76 -28.57 -32.05
C THR A 492 -4.48 -28.50 -33.55
N PHE A 493 -4.43 -29.63 -34.23
CA PHE A 493 -4.10 -29.70 -35.65
C PHE A 493 -5.17 -30.41 -36.45
N GLN A 494 -5.41 -29.96 -37.68
CA GLN A 494 -6.06 -30.76 -38.70
C GLN A 494 -5.00 -31.40 -39.59
N LEU A 495 -5.18 -32.67 -39.97
CA LEU A 495 -4.21 -33.41 -40.76
C LEU A 495 -4.69 -33.57 -42.20
N LYS A 496 -4.16 -32.78 -43.11
CA LYS A 496 -4.56 -32.73 -44.52
C LYS A 496 -3.68 -33.63 -45.38
N ASN A 497 -4.27 -34.56 -46.12
CA ASN A 497 -3.54 -35.34 -47.10
C ASN A 497 -3.22 -34.48 -48.33
N VAL A 498 -1.96 -34.52 -48.80
CA VAL A 498 -1.50 -33.70 -49.94
C VAL A 498 -2.07 -34.21 -51.27
N GLY A 499 -2.26 -35.52 -51.42
CA GLY A 499 -2.76 -36.12 -52.66
C GLY A 499 -4.24 -35.86 -52.93
N SER A 500 -5.07 -35.90 -51.89
CA SER A 500 -6.53 -35.70 -52.03
C SER A 500 -7.01 -34.30 -51.62
N GLY A 501 -6.23 -33.56 -50.82
CA GLY A 501 -6.65 -32.31 -50.18
C GLY A 501 -7.67 -32.48 -49.03
N ARG A 502 -8.01 -33.72 -48.65
CA ARG A 502 -8.97 -34.07 -47.60
C ARG A 502 -8.27 -34.34 -46.25
N PHE A 503 -9.06 -34.43 -45.18
CA PHE A 503 -8.58 -34.40 -43.80
C PHE A 503 -8.82 -35.72 -43.09
N ALA A 504 -7.82 -36.21 -42.34
CA ALA A 504 -7.98 -37.37 -41.47
C ALA A 504 -9.07 -37.08 -40.43
N THR A 505 -10.09 -37.93 -40.42
CA THR A 505 -11.36 -37.75 -39.70
C THR A 505 -11.74 -39.08 -39.04
N ALA A 506 -12.20 -39.05 -37.80
CA ALA A 506 -12.82 -40.22 -37.18
C ALA A 506 -14.17 -40.51 -37.87
N ALA A 507 -14.32 -41.72 -38.42
CA ALA A 507 -15.50 -42.09 -39.21
C ALA A 507 -16.79 -41.90 -38.40
N ASP A 508 -17.81 -41.30 -39.03
CA ASP A 508 -19.13 -41.01 -38.43
C ASP A 508 -19.07 -40.25 -37.09
N SER A 509 -18.01 -39.45 -36.89
CA SER A 509 -17.70 -38.78 -35.62
C SER A 509 -17.63 -39.75 -34.43
N GLY A 510 -17.27 -41.01 -34.69
CA GLY A 510 -17.17 -42.07 -33.70
C GLY A 510 -16.08 -41.80 -32.67
N THR A 511 -16.33 -42.19 -31.42
CA THR A 511 -15.39 -41.97 -30.31
C THR A 511 -14.86 -43.25 -29.70
N GLY A 512 -15.36 -44.43 -30.09
CA GLY A 512 -15.00 -45.71 -29.50
C GLY A 512 -13.67 -46.28 -30.01
N ASN A 513 -13.18 -47.33 -29.34
CA ASN A 513 -12.12 -48.16 -29.89
C ASN A 513 -12.58 -48.81 -31.20
N ALA A 514 -11.65 -49.02 -32.13
CA ALA A 514 -11.89 -49.53 -33.49
C ALA A 514 -12.70 -48.60 -34.41
N THR A 515 -12.98 -47.35 -34.02
CA THR A 515 -13.49 -46.35 -34.97
C THR A 515 -12.43 -46.09 -36.04
N LEU A 516 -12.76 -46.36 -37.30
CA LEU A 516 -11.83 -46.18 -38.41
C LEU A 516 -11.49 -44.71 -38.64
N ILE A 517 -10.29 -44.46 -39.14
CA ILE A 517 -9.89 -43.16 -39.64
C ILE A 517 -10.05 -43.13 -41.16
N VAL A 518 -10.83 -42.16 -41.60
CA VAL A 518 -11.14 -41.91 -43.01
C VAL A 518 -10.64 -40.52 -43.40
N GLN A 519 -10.69 -40.18 -44.67
CA GLN A 519 -10.47 -38.82 -45.14
C GLN A 519 -11.77 -38.17 -45.59
N TYR A 520 -12.01 -36.94 -45.15
CA TYR A 520 -13.23 -36.20 -45.48
C TYR A 520 -12.94 -34.75 -45.84
N THR A 521 -13.91 -34.07 -46.46
CA THR A 521 -13.80 -32.63 -46.73
C THR A 521 -13.60 -31.83 -45.45
N ASN A 522 -12.96 -30.66 -45.53
CA ASN A 522 -12.68 -29.85 -44.35
C ASN A 522 -13.96 -29.29 -43.72
N THR A 523 -14.27 -29.72 -42.51
CA THR A 523 -15.35 -29.17 -41.68
C THR A 523 -14.82 -28.42 -40.46
N ASN A 524 -13.55 -28.65 -40.09
CA ASN A 524 -12.94 -28.23 -38.84
C ASN A 524 -13.78 -28.58 -37.60
N SER A 525 -14.54 -29.67 -37.69
CA SER A 525 -15.23 -30.29 -36.57
C SER A 525 -14.23 -31.02 -35.67
N ILE A 526 -14.64 -31.30 -34.42
CA ILE A 526 -13.77 -31.80 -33.37
C ILE A 526 -13.23 -33.24 -33.63
N ASP A 527 -13.89 -34.02 -34.48
CA ASP A 527 -13.46 -35.32 -35.03
C ASP A 527 -12.36 -35.21 -36.11
N GLN A 528 -12.09 -34.00 -36.63
CA GLN A 528 -10.97 -33.70 -37.53
C GLN A 528 -9.79 -33.05 -36.81
N ARG A 529 -9.88 -32.87 -35.50
CA ARG A 529 -8.84 -32.22 -34.70
C ARG A 529 -8.01 -33.24 -33.94
N TRP A 530 -6.71 -33.03 -33.97
CA TRP A 530 -5.70 -33.93 -33.43
C TRP A 530 -4.76 -33.15 -32.50
N ARG A 531 -4.42 -33.74 -31.36
CA ARG A 531 -3.30 -33.31 -30.52
C ARG A 531 -2.09 -34.17 -30.84
N LEU A 532 -0.93 -33.54 -31.02
CA LEU A 532 0.35 -34.25 -31.05
C LEU A 532 0.79 -34.47 -29.60
N ILE A 533 1.04 -35.73 -29.28
CA ILE A 533 1.62 -36.14 -28.01
C ILE A 533 3.05 -36.57 -28.30
N ASP A 534 4.02 -35.99 -27.61
CA ASP A 534 5.40 -36.48 -27.63
C ASP A 534 5.58 -37.43 -26.43
N PRO A 535 5.83 -38.74 -26.64
CA PRO A 535 5.87 -39.68 -25.53
C PRO A 535 6.99 -39.43 -24.51
N THR A 536 7.92 -38.52 -24.82
CA THR A 536 8.99 -38.08 -23.90
C THR A 536 8.77 -36.70 -23.29
N HIS A 537 7.73 -35.98 -23.70
CA HIS A 537 7.32 -34.71 -23.10
C HIS A 537 6.50 -34.96 -21.82
N VAL A 538 7.20 -35.47 -20.82
CA VAL A 538 6.65 -35.96 -19.56
C VAL A 538 7.43 -35.37 -18.37
N SER A 539 6.81 -35.34 -17.19
CA SER A 539 7.28 -34.52 -16.06
C SER A 539 8.59 -34.97 -15.43
N TRP A 540 8.95 -36.25 -15.59
CA TRP A 540 10.18 -36.83 -15.06
C TRP A 540 11.39 -36.68 -15.99
N THR A 541 11.25 -36.02 -17.14
CA THR A 541 12.38 -35.74 -18.05
C THR A 541 13.24 -34.57 -17.56
N VAL A 542 14.55 -34.82 -17.44
CA VAL A 542 15.55 -33.90 -16.91
C VAL A 542 16.28 -33.18 -18.04
N GLU A 543 16.48 -31.87 -17.86
CA GLU A 543 17.35 -31.09 -18.73
C GLU A 543 18.81 -31.25 -18.30
N MET A 544 19.64 -31.69 -19.24
CA MET A 544 21.06 -31.92 -19.01
C MET A 544 21.90 -30.69 -19.33
N ARG A 545 22.92 -30.46 -18.50
CA ARG A 545 24.01 -29.55 -18.85
C ARG A 545 24.75 -30.08 -20.08
N LEU A 546 24.80 -29.24 -21.13
CA LEU A 546 25.49 -29.56 -22.39
C LEU A 546 27.01 -29.71 -22.18
N GLY A 547 27.63 -30.51 -23.04
CA GLY A 547 29.05 -30.80 -23.00
C GLY A 547 29.34 -32.28 -23.30
N THR A 548 30.53 -32.72 -22.90
CA THR A 548 30.94 -34.12 -22.98
C THR A 548 30.75 -34.82 -21.64
N ILE A 549 30.25 -36.05 -21.67
CA ILE A 549 29.91 -36.84 -20.49
C ILE A 549 30.51 -38.24 -20.55
N GLN A 550 30.69 -38.86 -19.39
CA GLN A 550 30.71 -40.32 -19.25
C GLN A 550 29.43 -40.78 -18.55
N ILE A 551 28.94 -41.95 -18.96
CA ILE A 551 27.74 -42.58 -18.40
C ILE A 551 28.21 -43.75 -17.55
N LYS A 552 28.10 -43.66 -16.23
CA LYS A 552 28.58 -44.68 -15.28
C LYS A 552 27.40 -45.48 -14.71
N GLY A 553 27.41 -46.79 -14.86
CA GLY A 553 26.39 -47.68 -14.29
C GLY A 553 26.44 -47.67 -12.76
N VAL A 554 25.29 -47.48 -12.12
CA VAL A 554 25.18 -47.42 -10.66
C VAL A 554 25.48 -48.79 -10.03
N HIS A 555 25.01 -49.88 -10.64
CA HIS A 555 25.21 -51.24 -10.11
C HIS A 555 26.64 -51.76 -10.28
N SER A 556 27.31 -51.38 -11.37
CA SER A 556 28.63 -51.92 -11.75
C SER A 556 29.79 -51.02 -11.36
N GLY A 557 29.55 -49.71 -11.20
CA GLY A 557 30.61 -48.70 -11.07
C GLY A 557 31.43 -48.51 -12.35
N ARG A 558 30.98 -49.05 -13.49
CA ARG A 558 31.67 -49.04 -14.79
C ARG A 558 31.03 -48.10 -15.79
N CYS A 559 31.80 -47.63 -16.76
CA CYS A 559 31.38 -46.66 -17.75
C CYS A 559 30.92 -47.33 -19.04
N VAL A 560 29.88 -46.76 -19.67
CA VAL A 560 29.40 -47.15 -20.99
C VAL A 560 30.42 -46.75 -22.05
N GLN A 561 30.84 -47.73 -22.84
CA GLN A 561 31.76 -47.53 -23.96
C GLN A 561 31.26 -48.22 -25.21
N VAL A 562 31.77 -47.79 -26.38
CA VAL A 562 31.62 -48.56 -27.61
C VAL A 562 32.62 -49.72 -27.59
N ALA A 563 32.11 -50.94 -27.72
CA ALA A 563 32.90 -52.16 -27.73
C ALA A 563 33.84 -52.18 -28.94
N GLY A 564 35.11 -52.47 -28.68
CA GLY A 564 36.10 -52.78 -29.71
C GLY A 564 36.46 -54.25 -29.64
N VAL A 565 36.61 -54.90 -30.79
CA VAL A 565 37.09 -56.29 -30.82
C VAL A 565 38.52 -56.33 -30.29
N TRP A 566 38.80 -57.25 -29.36
CA TRP A 566 40.15 -57.53 -28.88
C TRP A 566 41.03 -57.96 -30.06
N GLY A 567 42.15 -57.26 -30.28
CA GLY A 567 43.13 -57.58 -31.34
C GLY A 567 43.05 -56.73 -32.63
N THR A 568 42.01 -55.91 -32.82
CA THR A 568 41.92 -54.96 -33.94
C THR A 568 41.55 -53.54 -33.47
N PRO A 569 42.53 -52.79 -32.91
CA PRO A 569 42.31 -51.42 -32.47
C PRO A 569 41.71 -50.56 -33.61
N ASN A 570 40.63 -49.83 -33.32
CA ASN A 570 40.01 -48.83 -34.20
C ASN A 570 39.29 -49.34 -35.46
N GLN A 571 39.12 -50.64 -35.66
CA GLN A 571 38.25 -51.16 -36.74
C GLN A 571 36.86 -51.59 -36.23
N GLY A 572 36.78 -52.25 -35.06
CA GLY A 572 35.49 -52.63 -34.45
C GLY A 572 34.72 -51.44 -33.87
N ALA A 573 35.34 -50.67 -32.97
CA ALA A 573 34.68 -49.57 -32.26
C ALA A 573 34.44 -48.29 -33.10
N ASN A 574 34.83 -48.29 -34.37
CA ASN A 574 34.51 -47.22 -35.32
C ASN A 574 33.49 -47.67 -36.37
N ALA A 575 33.18 -48.97 -36.44
CA ALA A 575 32.21 -49.51 -37.38
C ALA A 575 30.79 -49.12 -36.98
N ASP A 576 29.92 -49.03 -37.99
CA ASP A 576 28.48 -49.06 -37.75
C ASP A 576 28.10 -50.40 -37.14
N LEU A 577 27.01 -50.40 -36.35
CA LEU A 577 26.51 -51.58 -35.64
C LEU A 577 27.41 -52.10 -34.51
N ALA A 578 28.53 -51.43 -34.22
CA ALA A 578 29.35 -51.75 -33.06
C ALA A 578 28.54 -51.55 -31.78
N GLY A 579 28.49 -52.58 -30.93
CA GLY A 579 27.70 -52.58 -29.70
C GLY A 579 28.30 -51.70 -28.61
N THR A 580 27.48 -51.37 -27.62
CA THR A 580 27.95 -50.75 -26.38
C THR A 580 28.08 -51.76 -25.24
N GLU A 581 29.07 -51.55 -24.39
CA GLU A 581 29.39 -52.41 -23.25
C GLU A 581 29.80 -51.59 -22.02
N LEU A 582 29.82 -52.24 -20.86
CA LEU A 582 30.47 -51.70 -19.66
C LEU A 582 31.97 -51.97 -19.69
N TRP A 583 32.73 -50.97 -19.25
CA TRP A 583 34.15 -51.10 -18.98
C TRP A 583 34.59 -50.25 -17.79
N ASP A 584 35.69 -50.59 -17.14
CA ASP A 584 36.26 -49.76 -16.09
C ASP A 584 36.43 -48.31 -16.59
N CYS A 585 36.01 -47.35 -15.75
CA CYS A 585 36.03 -45.93 -16.10
C CYS A 585 37.47 -45.42 -16.21
N ALA A 586 38.01 -45.40 -17.42
CA ALA A 586 39.40 -45.02 -17.72
C ALA A 586 39.50 -43.64 -18.38
N GLY A 587 38.37 -43.00 -18.71
CA GLY A 587 38.35 -41.67 -19.35
C GLY A 587 38.75 -41.66 -20.83
N GLY A 588 38.99 -42.83 -21.43
CA GLY A 588 39.35 -42.96 -22.84
C GLY A 588 38.22 -42.52 -23.78
N VAL A 589 38.57 -42.01 -24.96
CA VAL A 589 37.64 -41.40 -25.94
C VAL A 589 36.45 -42.28 -26.35
N LYS A 590 36.54 -43.62 -26.21
CA LYS A 590 35.44 -44.56 -26.46
C LYS A 590 34.32 -44.50 -25.41
N GLN A 591 34.63 -43.99 -24.22
CA GLN A 591 33.71 -43.86 -23.07
C GLN A 591 33.12 -42.44 -22.97
N VAL A 592 33.52 -41.53 -23.85
CA VAL A 592 33.14 -40.12 -23.81
C VAL A 592 32.10 -39.84 -24.89
N TRP A 593 30.99 -39.26 -24.46
CA TRP A 593 29.84 -38.95 -25.30
C TRP A 593 29.58 -37.45 -25.28
N GLU A 594 29.47 -36.83 -26.44
CA GLU A 594 29.03 -35.45 -26.62
C GLU A 594 27.50 -35.41 -26.65
N LEU A 595 26.91 -34.57 -25.79
CA LEU A 595 25.48 -34.30 -25.79
C LEU A 595 25.14 -33.28 -26.88
N VAL A 596 24.54 -33.76 -27.96
CA VAL A 596 24.02 -32.92 -29.05
C VAL A 596 22.56 -32.56 -28.74
N PRO A 597 22.21 -31.29 -28.44
CA PRO A 597 20.84 -30.91 -28.13
C PRO A 597 19.95 -31.00 -29.38
N LEU A 598 18.78 -31.62 -29.25
CA LEU A 598 17.80 -31.80 -30.33
C LEU A 598 16.46 -31.08 -30.08
N GLY A 599 16.38 -30.27 -29.02
CA GLY A 599 15.14 -29.63 -28.55
C GLY A 599 14.36 -30.53 -27.58
N ASP A 600 13.41 -29.96 -26.84
CA ASP A 600 12.51 -30.66 -25.90
C ASP A 600 13.19 -31.65 -24.94
N LYS A 601 14.36 -31.25 -24.42
CA LYS A 601 15.20 -32.07 -23.53
C LYS A 601 15.62 -33.43 -24.15
N LYS A 602 15.67 -33.52 -25.48
CA LYS A 602 16.21 -34.65 -26.22
C LYS A 602 17.65 -34.41 -26.63
N TYR A 603 18.41 -35.49 -26.64
CA TYR A 603 19.84 -35.47 -26.93
C TYR A 603 20.22 -36.58 -27.90
N GLY A 604 21.08 -36.25 -28.86
CA GLY A 604 21.93 -37.22 -29.53
C GLY A 604 23.18 -37.46 -28.67
N LEU A 605 23.58 -38.72 -28.51
CA LEU A 605 24.79 -39.10 -27.79
C LEU A 605 25.88 -39.47 -28.78
N LYS A 606 26.76 -38.51 -29.12
CA LYS A 606 27.80 -38.70 -30.14
C LYS A 606 29.11 -39.14 -29.48
N ASN A 607 29.60 -40.34 -29.81
CA ASN A 607 30.83 -40.86 -29.27
C ASN A 607 32.06 -40.06 -29.78
N LYS A 608 32.96 -39.65 -28.88
CA LYS A 608 34.14 -38.85 -29.26
C LYS A 608 35.20 -39.64 -30.03
N ASN A 609 35.21 -40.97 -29.97
CA ASN A 609 36.17 -41.79 -30.72
C ASN A 609 35.78 -41.90 -32.21
N SER A 610 34.54 -42.30 -32.48
CA SER A 610 34.06 -42.61 -33.84
C SER A 610 33.35 -41.45 -34.53
N GLY A 611 32.87 -40.46 -33.77
CA GLY A 611 31.97 -39.42 -34.27
C GLY A 611 30.55 -39.91 -34.60
N LYS A 612 30.19 -41.12 -34.19
CA LYS A 612 28.88 -41.77 -34.43
C LYS A 612 27.98 -41.67 -33.20
N CYS A 613 26.68 -41.87 -33.39
CA CYS A 613 25.68 -41.65 -32.36
C CYS A 613 25.18 -42.96 -31.75
N LEU A 614 24.85 -42.95 -30.45
CA LEU A 614 24.17 -44.05 -29.76
C LEU A 614 22.81 -44.29 -30.41
N ASP A 615 22.54 -45.54 -30.74
CA ASP A 615 21.46 -45.95 -31.63
C ASP A 615 20.81 -47.24 -31.14
N VAL A 616 19.48 -47.29 -31.15
CA VAL A 616 18.72 -48.52 -30.96
C VAL A 616 18.77 -49.32 -32.25
N ARG A 617 19.42 -50.49 -32.25
CA ARG A 617 19.65 -51.29 -33.46
C ARG A 617 18.38 -51.46 -34.30
N TYR A 618 18.44 -50.93 -35.54
CA TYR A 618 17.34 -50.93 -36.53
C TYR A 618 16.03 -50.26 -36.05
N GLY A 619 16.07 -49.50 -34.96
CA GLY A 619 14.89 -48.93 -34.31
C GLY A 619 13.89 -50.00 -33.87
N GLU A 620 14.34 -51.22 -33.58
CA GLU A 620 13.47 -52.30 -33.12
C GLU A 620 12.87 -51.97 -31.75
N VAL A 621 11.71 -52.53 -31.44
CA VAL A 621 10.99 -52.26 -30.19
C VAL A 621 11.06 -53.40 -29.18
N ALA A 622 11.72 -54.51 -29.52
CA ALA A 622 11.81 -55.66 -28.63
C ALA A 622 12.74 -55.39 -27.44
N ASN A 623 12.36 -55.86 -26.26
CA ASN A 623 13.25 -55.92 -25.10
C ASN A 623 14.50 -56.76 -25.43
N GLY A 624 15.66 -56.30 -24.98
CA GLY A 624 16.95 -56.94 -25.28
C GLY A 624 17.55 -56.54 -26.63
N THR A 625 16.90 -55.65 -27.41
CA THR A 625 17.52 -55.09 -28.61
C THR A 625 18.81 -54.36 -28.23
N PRO A 626 19.97 -54.69 -28.84
CA PRO A 626 21.24 -54.08 -28.50
C PRO A 626 21.27 -52.58 -28.77
N LEU A 627 21.95 -51.84 -27.88
CA LEU A 627 22.38 -50.48 -28.16
C LEU A 627 23.72 -50.53 -28.88
N ILE A 628 23.79 -49.81 -29.99
CA ILE A 628 24.92 -49.77 -30.90
C ILE A 628 25.32 -48.32 -31.17
N GLN A 629 26.38 -48.11 -31.93
CA GLN A 629 26.58 -46.86 -32.62
C GLN A 629 26.24 -46.98 -34.11
N PHE A 630 25.79 -45.87 -34.69
CA PHE A 630 25.57 -45.74 -36.13
C PHE A 630 25.84 -44.30 -36.57
N GLY A 631 26.02 -44.09 -37.89
CA GLY A 631 26.10 -42.75 -38.46
C GLY A 631 24.99 -41.83 -37.92
N CYS A 632 25.36 -40.63 -37.47
CA CYS A 632 24.41 -39.71 -36.83
C CYS A 632 23.37 -39.23 -37.86
N HIS A 633 22.13 -39.67 -37.69
CA HIS A 633 20.96 -39.24 -38.46
C HIS A 633 19.88 -38.60 -37.57
N TYR A 634 20.03 -38.66 -36.25
CA TYR A 634 19.15 -38.03 -35.25
C TYR A 634 17.65 -38.38 -35.41
N GLY A 635 17.36 -39.50 -36.06
CA GLY A 635 16.04 -40.13 -36.05
C GLY A 635 15.68 -40.60 -34.64
N GLY A 636 14.44 -41.00 -34.42
CA GLY A 636 13.97 -41.38 -33.08
C GLY A 636 14.86 -42.44 -32.41
N ALA A 637 15.43 -43.38 -33.17
CA ALA A 637 16.33 -44.42 -32.67
C ALA A 637 17.64 -43.86 -32.04
N GLN A 638 18.01 -42.62 -32.36
CA GLN A 638 19.20 -41.93 -31.85
C GLN A 638 18.87 -40.75 -30.92
N GLN A 639 17.59 -40.57 -30.59
CA GLN A 639 17.13 -39.55 -29.67
C GLN A 639 16.97 -40.15 -28.27
N TRP A 640 17.58 -39.51 -27.29
CA TRP A 640 17.60 -39.98 -25.91
C TRP A 640 17.12 -38.89 -24.97
N VAL A 641 16.37 -39.28 -23.95
CA VAL A 641 15.97 -38.42 -22.84
C VAL A 641 16.50 -38.96 -21.53
N PHE A 642 16.96 -38.05 -20.67
CA PHE A 642 17.37 -38.41 -19.32
C PHE A 642 16.15 -38.28 -18.41
N VAL A 643 15.90 -39.33 -17.61
CA VAL A 643 14.75 -39.40 -16.72
C VAL A 643 15.24 -39.42 -15.28
N GLN A 644 14.60 -38.65 -14.40
CA GLN A 644 14.97 -38.61 -12.99
C GLN A 644 14.72 -39.99 -12.35
N GLY A 645 15.77 -40.58 -11.79
CA GLY A 645 15.70 -41.78 -10.96
C GLY A 645 15.92 -41.47 -9.48
N ASP A 646 15.88 -42.51 -8.64
CA ASP A 646 16.10 -42.40 -7.19
C ASP A 646 17.53 -41.94 -6.86
N ASN A 647 17.72 -41.39 -5.66
CA ASN A 647 19.04 -41.05 -5.09
C ASN A 647 19.92 -40.22 -6.04
N ASN A 648 19.32 -39.26 -6.75
CA ASN A 648 20.00 -38.40 -7.74
C ASN A 648 20.66 -39.16 -8.91
N THR A 649 20.19 -40.37 -9.21
CA THR A 649 20.60 -41.12 -10.41
C THR A 649 19.67 -40.80 -11.57
N LEU A 650 20.08 -41.14 -12.80
CA LEU A 650 19.31 -40.91 -14.01
C LEU A 650 19.05 -42.22 -14.75
N GLY A 651 17.88 -42.35 -15.35
CA GLY A 651 17.63 -43.30 -16.44
C GLY A 651 17.95 -42.65 -17.79
N LEU A 652 18.29 -43.47 -18.78
CA LEU A 652 18.50 -43.03 -20.17
C LEU A 652 17.48 -43.74 -21.06
N ALA A 653 16.45 -43.04 -21.50
CA ALA A 653 15.36 -43.62 -22.28
C ALA A 653 15.42 -43.21 -23.76
N SER A 654 15.13 -44.16 -24.65
CA SER A 654 14.97 -43.88 -26.07
C SER A 654 13.69 -43.08 -26.31
N ALA A 655 13.77 -42.02 -27.10
CA ALA A 655 12.58 -41.24 -27.48
C ALA A 655 11.66 -42.02 -28.43
N LEU A 656 12.20 -42.98 -29.19
CA LEU A 656 11.43 -43.83 -30.08
C LEU A 656 10.57 -44.83 -29.31
N THR A 657 11.18 -45.61 -28.44
CA THR A 657 10.53 -46.78 -27.83
C THR A 657 10.04 -46.52 -26.40
N GLY A 658 10.52 -45.46 -25.75
CA GLY A 658 10.30 -45.21 -24.32
C GLY A 658 11.06 -46.16 -23.39
N LYS A 659 11.82 -47.12 -23.94
CA LYS A 659 12.60 -48.10 -23.17
C LYS A 659 13.94 -47.53 -22.75
N PHE A 660 14.50 -48.10 -21.68
CA PHE A 660 15.70 -47.60 -21.02
C PHE A 660 16.93 -48.38 -21.47
N ALA A 661 18.07 -47.69 -21.55
CA ALA A 661 19.37 -48.33 -21.62
C ALA A 661 19.57 -49.21 -20.38
N ASP A 662 19.83 -50.49 -20.61
CA ASP A 662 19.80 -51.58 -19.66
C ASP A 662 21.04 -52.44 -19.85
N VAL A 663 21.76 -52.72 -18.75
CA VAL A 663 22.86 -53.67 -18.79
C VAL A 663 22.32 -55.09 -18.77
N THR A 664 22.52 -55.78 -19.90
CA THR A 664 21.90 -57.07 -20.21
C THR A 664 22.21 -58.11 -19.13
N GLY A 665 21.17 -58.74 -18.61
CA GLY A 665 21.30 -59.83 -17.64
C GLY A 665 21.97 -59.41 -16.33
N TRP A 666 21.92 -58.11 -15.97
CA TRP A 666 22.49 -57.56 -14.73
C TRP A 666 23.99 -57.79 -14.54
N GLN A 667 24.70 -58.03 -15.64
CA GLN A 667 26.14 -58.27 -15.59
C GLN A 667 26.88 -57.02 -15.09
N THR A 668 27.90 -57.21 -14.26
CA THR A 668 28.68 -56.10 -13.67
C THR A 668 30.10 -56.01 -14.20
N GLY A 669 30.61 -57.06 -14.85
CA GLY A 669 31.98 -57.13 -15.36
C GLY A 669 32.23 -56.33 -16.64
N ASN A 670 33.51 -56.17 -16.99
CA ASN A 670 33.93 -55.62 -18.27
C ASN A 670 33.42 -56.49 -19.43
N GLY A 671 32.95 -55.86 -20.50
CA GLY A 671 32.34 -56.55 -21.66
C GLY A 671 30.86 -56.86 -21.51
N ALA A 672 30.22 -56.49 -20.39
CA ALA A 672 28.78 -56.60 -20.23
C ALA A 672 28.06 -55.70 -21.24
N GLY A 673 27.28 -56.30 -22.15
CA GLY A 673 26.54 -55.58 -23.19
C GLY A 673 25.42 -54.69 -22.64
N ILE A 674 25.04 -53.70 -23.44
CA ILE A 674 23.91 -52.81 -23.15
C ILE A 674 22.85 -52.97 -24.24
N SER A 675 21.61 -53.11 -23.80
CA SER A 675 20.40 -53.24 -24.61
C SER A 675 19.35 -52.24 -24.16
N GLN A 676 18.26 -52.09 -24.91
CA GLN A 676 17.07 -51.45 -24.36
C GLN A 676 16.19 -52.48 -23.62
N TYR A 677 15.51 -52.03 -22.57
CA TYR A 677 14.51 -52.83 -21.87
C TYR A 677 13.43 -51.92 -21.28
N ASP A 678 12.25 -52.48 -20.98
CA ASP A 678 11.21 -51.74 -20.25
C ASP A 678 11.76 -51.12 -18.96
N GLY A 679 11.28 -49.93 -18.62
CA GLY A 679 11.70 -49.21 -17.42
C GLY A 679 11.25 -49.96 -16.17
N THR A 680 12.19 -50.52 -15.42
CA THR A 680 11.92 -51.24 -14.16
C THR A 680 12.36 -50.48 -12.92
N GLY A 681 13.08 -49.35 -13.08
CA GLY A 681 13.70 -48.61 -11.97
C GLY A 681 14.91 -49.32 -11.34
N SER A 682 15.28 -50.48 -11.89
CA SER A 682 16.35 -51.34 -11.42
C SER A 682 17.74 -50.71 -11.55
N ALA A 683 18.67 -51.14 -10.70
CA ALA A 683 20.02 -50.56 -10.65
C ALA A 683 20.83 -50.71 -11.95
N ASN A 684 20.56 -51.73 -12.77
CA ASN A 684 21.19 -51.95 -14.08
C ASN A 684 20.68 -51.00 -15.19
N GLN A 685 19.67 -50.18 -14.90
CA GLN A 685 19.12 -49.13 -15.77
C GLN A 685 19.38 -47.71 -15.22
N ARG A 686 20.11 -47.61 -14.10
CA ARG A 686 20.43 -46.34 -13.44
C ARG A 686 21.87 -45.95 -13.69
N TRP A 687 22.05 -44.68 -14.02
CA TRP A 687 23.28 -44.11 -14.49
C TRP A 687 23.64 -42.87 -13.67
N THR A 688 24.93 -42.73 -13.36
CA THR A 688 25.54 -41.49 -12.88
C THR A 688 26.21 -40.82 -14.07
N ILE A 689 25.87 -39.56 -14.31
CA ILE A 689 26.44 -38.78 -15.42
C ILE A 689 27.61 -37.96 -14.91
N ILE A 690 28.80 -38.24 -15.42
CA ILE A 690 30.04 -37.54 -15.08
C ILE A 690 30.31 -36.51 -16.16
N GLN A 691 30.26 -35.24 -15.80
CA GLN A 691 30.60 -34.14 -16.71
C GLN A 691 32.12 -34.08 -16.89
N MET A 692 32.57 -34.12 -18.14
CA MET A 692 33.98 -33.97 -18.48
C MET A 692 34.26 -32.48 -18.68
N THR A 693 35.09 -31.90 -17.82
CA THR A 693 35.60 -30.54 -18.01
C THR A 693 36.48 -30.53 -19.26
N THR A 694 36.17 -29.64 -20.21
CA THR A 694 37.11 -29.26 -21.27
C THR A 694 38.35 -28.71 -20.58
N ALA A 695 39.49 -29.38 -20.77
CA ALA A 695 40.79 -28.89 -20.35
C ALA A 695 41.17 -27.61 -21.11
#